data_AF-A0A841B668-F1
#
_entry.id   AF-A0A841B668-F1
#
_cell.length_a   1.000
_cell.length_b   1.000
_cell.length_c   1.000
_cell.angle_alpha   90.00
_cell.angle_beta   90.00
_cell.angle_gamma   90.00
#
_symmetry.space_group_name_H-M   'P 1'
#
loop_
_entity.id
_entity.type
_entity.pdbx_description
1 polymer ?
#
loop_
_entity_poly.entity_id
_entity_poly.type
_entity_poly.pdbx_seq_one_letter_code
_entity_poly.pdbx_strand_id
1 'polypeptide(L)'
;MKWDGFGEIAEQIEPDGSVWRWNRTTEGSSDETVDARGLSVRTEYSQFDLPTAEIGPDGDRLSYSYDTELRLVSVTNEHGLSWHYEYDPAGNLISETDFNGRTTHYGYDAAGQLMLRANGLGQTVAIERDALGRVVSRRAGDDVATFTYDAADRMTSARNAHSEVTIAYDALGRIVAESLNGRAVLSEYDAAGRRVSRRTPSGAESFFAYDAANRPVALRTAGRTLRFEYDPSGREVLRRLEGTPVELRQGWDASDRLTSQTVSSGRGVVQHREYGYLRDGLVSSISDLISGPRSLRVDRAGRVVDVQGQGWRESYGYNLAGAITQAGWPGADPAVGPRHYQGTLVTGAGSTSYLHDTEGRTIARRKLGRDWSYQWNSDDRLTGVVTPEGERWLYHYDALGRRIAKQHLDLHGRILEQIDFVWDGSNLAEELRGGTAVVWDWEPGTERPITQIERIPGQDARFHAIVTDLVGSPSELLDEAGNVAWHLHTSLWGKVLSPPGQAYTPLRFPGQYHDPETGLHYNFKRYYDPDTGRYLSHDPLGLEPASDSLAYVGNPTDMIDPLGLVATKPQTGPCPKAIAKAAAKKKRSPGNRVTKPTPTPGPKKPRRPPQSYADGTHGAKKREQNRLTGKYDNELKADGREKVSGQSHESEHPIPYEAIGRGSGGARGSSHAQKDIENHAWAYQEAKPAHASHQGTGNKGTEGGSGFTGKSYRDAERNAIEAGDPNTAIQLNQLDYAFQKPFKDTNNTLDGKIADDSYHKMIDDAHASGKGLTYSTGPGTTATTPPLSDLDRRELHLTRDAVRDGEWPDQVKRSYDDDLKDIHDATYKTPTKEDWDKLDAGGFGPLDTGKKKDPNAMDTD
;
A
#
# COMPACT_ATOMS: atom_id res chain seq x y z
N MET A 1 21.19 4.74 -19.01
CA MET A 1 20.31 5.88 -18.68
C MET A 1 20.89 7.15 -19.26
N LYS A 2 20.03 8.04 -19.77
CA LYS A 2 20.31 9.41 -20.16
C LYS A 2 19.49 10.33 -19.28
N TRP A 3 20.04 11.51 -19.01
CA TRP A 3 19.45 12.51 -18.12
C TRP A 3 19.18 13.79 -18.91
N ASP A 4 18.16 14.55 -18.53
CA ASP A 4 17.88 15.85 -19.11
C ASP A 4 18.80 16.95 -18.54
N GLY A 5 18.55 18.21 -18.94
CA GLY A 5 19.31 19.37 -18.46
C GLY A 5 19.12 19.71 -16.98
N PHE A 6 18.12 19.12 -16.32
CA PHE A 6 17.77 19.32 -14.91
C PHE A 6 18.28 18.18 -14.02
N GLY A 7 18.87 17.13 -14.61
CA GLY A 7 19.42 15.98 -13.88
C GLY A 7 18.39 14.89 -13.60
N GLU A 8 17.28 14.88 -14.32
CA GLU A 8 16.19 13.92 -14.22
C GLU A 8 16.31 12.86 -15.33
N ILE A 9 15.78 11.66 -15.11
CA ILE A 9 15.91 10.57 -16.11
C ILE A 9 15.05 10.94 -17.32
N ALA A 10 15.66 11.01 -18.51
CA ALA A 10 14.96 11.25 -19.78
C ALA A 10 14.82 9.97 -20.61
N GLU A 11 15.79 9.05 -20.50
CA GLU A 11 15.75 7.77 -21.21
C GLU A 11 16.45 6.67 -20.40
N GLN A 12 15.82 5.50 -20.33
CA GLN A 12 16.36 4.29 -19.72
C GLN A 12 16.36 3.18 -20.76
N ILE A 13 17.49 2.48 -20.87
CA ILE A 13 17.65 1.33 -21.76
C ILE A 13 17.89 0.14 -20.85
N GLU A 14 16.99 -0.83 -20.91
CA GLU A 14 17.05 -2.08 -20.15
C GLU A 14 18.08 -3.06 -20.74
N PRO A 15 18.52 -4.08 -19.98
CA PRO A 15 19.49 -5.08 -20.46
C PRO A 15 19.07 -5.81 -21.74
N ASP A 16 17.77 -5.96 -21.99
CA ASP A 16 17.20 -6.55 -23.21
C ASP A 16 17.07 -5.56 -24.38
N GLY A 17 17.52 -4.30 -24.19
CA GLY A 17 17.48 -3.24 -25.19
C GLY A 17 16.17 -2.47 -25.25
N SER A 18 15.19 -2.81 -24.41
CA SER A 18 13.94 -2.05 -24.28
C SER A 18 14.19 -0.64 -23.76
N VAL A 19 13.45 0.34 -24.30
CA VAL A 19 13.71 1.76 -24.03
C VAL A 19 12.48 2.43 -23.44
N TRP A 20 12.64 3.01 -22.26
CA TRP A 20 11.67 3.87 -21.60
C TRP A 20 12.09 5.33 -21.74
N ARG A 21 11.13 6.23 -21.93
CA ARG A 21 11.37 7.68 -22.03
C ARG A 21 10.47 8.46 -21.10
N TRP A 22 10.99 9.57 -20.60
CA TRP A 22 10.24 10.53 -19.80
C TRP A 22 10.41 11.91 -20.43
N ASN A 23 9.29 12.55 -20.73
CA ASN A 23 9.23 13.91 -21.25
C ASN A 23 8.53 14.79 -20.22
N ARG A 24 9.22 15.83 -19.75
CA ARG A 24 8.58 16.92 -18.98
C ARG A 24 8.47 18.13 -19.87
N THR A 25 7.29 18.72 -19.99
CA THR A 25 7.13 19.95 -20.78
C THR A 25 7.77 21.12 -20.05
N THR A 26 8.44 22.02 -20.78
CA THR A 26 9.20 23.16 -20.23
C THR A 26 8.36 24.22 -19.51
N GLU A 27 7.03 24.07 -19.52
CA GLU A 27 6.07 24.94 -18.82
C GLU A 27 5.49 24.30 -17.55
N GLY A 28 5.92 23.09 -17.16
CA GLY A 28 5.42 22.40 -15.96
C GLY A 28 3.96 21.92 -16.06
N SER A 29 3.34 21.99 -17.25
CA SER A 29 1.93 21.68 -17.44
C SER A 29 1.61 20.19 -17.60
N SER A 30 2.60 19.34 -17.93
CA SER A 30 2.41 17.89 -18.01
C SER A 30 3.70 17.08 -17.99
N ASP A 31 3.62 15.89 -17.39
CA ASP A 31 4.62 14.83 -17.46
C ASP A 31 4.12 13.69 -18.35
N GLU A 32 5.00 13.14 -19.18
CA GLU A 32 4.70 11.99 -20.05
C GLU A 32 5.75 10.90 -19.86
N THR A 33 5.29 9.66 -19.69
CA THR A 33 6.13 8.46 -19.70
C THR A 33 5.79 7.62 -20.90
N VAL A 34 6.79 7.22 -21.69
CA VAL A 34 6.65 6.35 -22.86
C VAL A 34 7.33 5.02 -22.59
N ASP A 35 6.56 3.93 -22.67
CA ASP A 35 7.04 2.57 -22.47
C ASP A 35 7.85 2.03 -23.67
N ALA A 36 8.36 0.81 -23.52
CA ALA A 36 9.15 0.14 -24.56
C ALA A 36 8.37 -0.25 -25.83
N ARG A 37 7.03 -0.18 -25.81
CA ARG A 37 6.14 -0.34 -26.98
C ARG A 37 5.82 1.00 -27.65
N GLY A 38 6.24 2.13 -27.09
CA GLY A 38 5.94 3.46 -27.58
C GLY A 38 4.59 4.00 -27.11
N LEU A 39 4.04 3.46 -26.03
CA LEU A 39 2.76 3.86 -25.44
C LEU A 39 2.99 4.87 -24.33
N SER A 40 2.19 5.92 -24.32
CA SER A 40 2.35 7.09 -23.45
C SER A 40 1.32 7.09 -22.32
N VAL A 41 1.77 7.30 -21.10
CA VAL A 41 0.94 7.76 -19.97
C VAL A 41 1.27 9.22 -19.74
N ARG A 42 0.26 10.07 -19.58
CA ARG A 42 0.43 11.51 -19.36
C ARG A 42 -0.29 11.95 -18.09
N THR A 43 0.37 12.78 -17.30
CA THR A 43 -0.25 13.51 -16.17
C THR A 43 -0.23 14.99 -16.50
N GLU A 44 -1.38 15.65 -16.38
CA GLU A 44 -1.53 17.09 -16.54
C GLU A 44 -1.58 17.74 -15.14
N TYR A 45 -1.00 18.93 -15.00
CA TYR A 45 -0.91 19.64 -13.72
C TYR A 45 -1.56 21.02 -13.80
N SER A 46 -2.03 21.50 -12.65
CA SER A 46 -2.47 22.89 -12.46
C SER A 46 -1.26 23.81 -12.22
N GLN A 47 -1.51 25.12 -12.12
CA GLN A 47 -0.51 26.12 -11.73
C GLN A 47 0.08 25.93 -10.31
N PHE A 48 -0.50 25.04 -9.51
CA PHE A 48 -0.03 24.71 -8.16
C PHE A 48 0.65 23.34 -8.07
N ASP A 49 1.05 22.77 -9.22
CA ASP A 49 1.66 21.43 -9.37
C ASP A 49 0.78 20.27 -8.87
N LEU A 50 -0.53 20.48 -8.81
CA LEU A 50 -1.51 19.42 -8.51
C LEU A 50 -1.97 18.74 -9.78
N PRO A 51 -2.03 17.40 -9.85
CA PRO A 51 -2.54 16.68 -11.01
C PRO A 51 -3.98 17.08 -11.32
N THR A 52 -4.29 17.51 -12.54
CA THR A 52 -5.65 17.80 -13.00
C THR A 52 -6.21 16.69 -13.87
N ALA A 53 -5.35 15.89 -14.48
CA ALA A 53 -5.75 14.68 -15.15
C ALA A 53 -4.63 13.65 -15.26
N GLU A 54 -5.03 12.39 -15.33
CA GLU A 54 -4.21 11.28 -15.79
C GLU A 54 -4.82 10.72 -17.05
N ILE A 55 -3.97 10.45 -18.03
CA ILE A 55 -4.35 9.90 -19.33
C ILE A 55 -3.50 8.66 -19.55
N GLY A 56 -4.12 7.49 -19.62
CA GLY A 56 -3.42 6.25 -19.92
C GLY A 56 -3.25 6.01 -21.43
N PRO A 57 -2.62 4.87 -21.79
CA PRO A 57 -2.12 4.61 -23.14
C PRO A 57 -3.21 4.30 -24.18
N ASP A 58 -4.42 3.96 -23.74
CA ASP A 58 -5.62 3.81 -24.54
C ASP A 58 -6.52 5.06 -24.53
N GLY A 59 -6.10 6.12 -23.82
CA GLY A 59 -6.79 7.40 -23.77
C GLY A 59 -7.89 7.47 -22.71
N ASP A 60 -7.96 6.49 -21.81
CA ASP A 60 -8.69 6.61 -20.55
C ASP A 60 -8.22 7.87 -19.82
N ARG A 61 -9.17 8.62 -19.24
CA ARG A 61 -8.86 9.88 -18.58
C ARG A 61 -9.56 9.94 -17.22
N LEU A 62 -8.76 10.05 -16.17
CA LEU A 62 -9.23 10.48 -14.86
C LEU A 62 -8.97 11.97 -14.73
N SER A 63 -9.96 12.74 -14.30
CA SER A 63 -9.81 14.18 -14.04
C SER A 63 -10.03 14.48 -12.56
N TYR A 64 -9.29 15.45 -12.03
CA TYR A 64 -9.25 15.79 -10.62
C TYR A 64 -9.67 17.24 -10.40
N SER A 65 -10.52 17.46 -9.40
CA SER A 65 -10.93 18.80 -8.97
C SER A 65 -10.60 19.02 -7.50
N TYR A 66 -10.24 20.26 -7.18
CA TYR A 66 -9.75 20.66 -5.87
C TYR A 66 -10.57 21.84 -5.33
N ASP A 67 -10.69 21.95 -4.01
CA ASP A 67 -11.20 23.14 -3.35
C ASP A 67 -10.14 24.26 -3.25
N THR A 68 -10.51 25.38 -2.61
CA THR A 68 -9.62 26.50 -2.32
C THR A 68 -8.48 26.15 -1.37
N GLU A 69 -8.62 25.04 -0.63
CA GLU A 69 -7.62 24.53 0.28
C GLU A 69 -6.59 23.62 -0.41
N LEU A 70 -6.77 23.36 -1.72
CA LEU A 70 -5.99 22.42 -2.54
C LEU A 70 -6.23 20.95 -2.16
N ARG A 71 -7.39 20.64 -1.56
CA ARG A 71 -7.81 19.27 -1.25
C ARG A 71 -8.63 18.70 -2.41
N LEU A 72 -8.38 17.45 -2.76
CA LEU A 72 -9.14 16.75 -3.81
C LEU A 72 -10.60 16.57 -3.37
N VAL A 73 -11.54 17.18 -4.10
CA VAL A 73 -12.98 17.11 -3.83
C VAL A 73 -13.74 16.27 -4.85
N SER A 74 -13.16 16.02 -6.04
CA SER A 74 -13.79 15.16 -7.03
C SER A 74 -12.79 14.47 -7.94
N VAL A 75 -13.06 13.20 -8.25
CA VAL A 75 -12.42 12.42 -9.31
C VAL A 75 -13.48 12.07 -10.33
N THR A 76 -13.32 12.48 -11.59
CA THR A 76 -14.22 12.12 -12.68
C THR A 76 -13.55 11.10 -13.59
N ASN A 77 -14.20 9.95 -13.80
CA ASN A 77 -13.71 8.94 -14.71
C ASN A 77 -14.12 9.22 -16.17
N GLU A 78 -13.67 8.36 -17.07
CA GLU A 78 -13.83 8.55 -18.50
C GLU A 78 -15.25 8.26 -19.02
N HIS A 79 -16.13 7.73 -18.17
CA HIS A 79 -17.59 7.67 -18.42
C HIS A 79 -18.32 8.92 -17.93
N GLY A 80 -17.62 9.89 -17.34
CA GLY A 80 -18.22 11.08 -16.73
C GLY A 80 -18.83 10.83 -15.35
N LEU A 81 -18.61 9.65 -14.75
CA LEU A 81 -19.03 9.36 -13.37
C LEU A 81 -18.04 10.05 -12.43
N SER A 82 -18.54 10.61 -11.31
CA SER A 82 -17.71 11.36 -10.38
C SER A 82 -17.77 10.78 -8.97
N TRP A 83 -16.60 10.58 -8.38
CA TRP A 83 -16.41 10.27 -6.97
C TRP A 83 -16.17 11.58 -6.24
N HIS A 84 -16.91 11.86 -5.17
CA HIS A 84 -16.84 13.11 -4.42
C HIS A 84 -16.30 12.89 -3.01
N TYR A 85 -15.65 13.93 -2.48
CA TYR A 85 -15.09 13.95 -1.13
C TYR A 85 -15.48 15.24 -0.42
N GLU A 86 -15.85 15.14 0.85
CA GLU A 86 -16.19 16.28 1.69
C GLU A 86 -15.32 16.28 2.96
N TYR A 87 -14.89 17.47 3.36
CA TYR A 87 -13.98 17.65 4.50
C TYR A 87 -14.61 18.52 5.58
N ASP A 88 -14.19 18.29 6.82
CA ASP A 88 -14.38 19.26 7.89
C ASP A 88 -13.38 20.43 7.77
N PRO A 89 -13.54 21.50 8.59
CA PRO A 89 -12.58 22.61 8.64
C PRO A 89 -11.16 22.21 9.08
N ALA A 90 -10.99 21.08 9.79
CA ALA A 90 -9.69 20.54 10.17
C ALA A 90 -9.01 19.74 9.03
N GLY A 91 -9.71 19.54 7.91
CA GLY A 91 -9.21 18.81 6.75
C GLY A 91 -9.33 17.29 6.86
N ASN A 92 -10.16 16.78 7.77
CA ASN A 92 -10.52 15.36 7.84
C ASN A 92 -11.63 15.04 6.84
N LEU A 93 -11.54 13.89 6.17
CA LEU A 93 -12.55 13.43 5.21
C LEU A 93 -13.80 12.95 5.95
N ILE A 94 -14.89 13.69 5.93
CA ILE A 94 -16.12 13.35 6.68
C ILE A 94 -17.16 12.61 5.84
N SER A 95 -17.06 12.67 4.52
CA SER A 95 -17.98 12.00 3.60
C SER A 95 -17.28 11.69 2.28
N GLU A 96 -17.60 10.56 1.68
CA GLU A 96 -17.30 10.28 0.28
C GLU A 96 -18.52 9.69 -0.41
N THR A 97 -18.69 10.01 -1.70
CA THR A 97 -19.74 9.42 -2.54
C THR A 97 -19.09 8.85 -3.79
N ASP A 98 -19.24 7.54 -4.02
CA ASP A 98 -18.57 6.85 -5.13
C ASP A 98 -19.26 7.02 -6.49
N PHE A 99 -18.68 6.40 -7.52
CA PHE A 99 -19.20 6.45 -8.90
C PHE A 99 -20.62 5.90 -9.08
N ASN A 100 -21.11 5.11 -8.12
CA ASN A 100 -22.46 4.54 -8.13
C ASN A 100 -23.42 5.30 -7.21
N GLY A 101 -22.98 6.39 -6.58
CA GLY A 101 -23.77 7.21 -5.66
C GLY A 101 -23.87 6.64 -4.25
N ARG A 102 -23.02 5.66 -3.89
CA ARG A 102 -22.95 5.12 -2.53
C ARG A 102 -22.17 6.10 -1.66
N THR A 103 -22.78 6.53 -0.54
CA THR A 103 -22.15 7.48 0.39
C THR A 103 -21.67 6.78 1.65
N THR A 104 -20.44 7.07 2.05
CA THR A 104 -19.86 6.66 3.33
C THR A 104 -19.46 7.88 4.15
N HIS A 105 -19.89 7.92 5.40
CA HIS A 105 -19.57 8.98 6.36
C HIS A 105 -18.51 8.53 7.37
N TYR A 106 -17.72 9.49 7.83
CA TYR A 106 -16.64 9.27 8.78
C TYR A 106 -16.74 10.23 9.96
N GLY A 107 -16.50 9.71 11.16
CA GLY A 107 -16.37 10.48 12.39
C GLY A 107 -14.98 10.32 12.97
N TYR A 108 -14.43 11.42 13.50
CA TYR A 108 -13.09 11.48 14.07
C TYR A 108 -13.14 11.93 15.53
N ASP A 109 -12.16 11.46 16.31
CA ASP A 109 -11.92 11.99 17.64
C ASP A 109 -11.14 13.32 17.61
N ALA A 110 -10.91 13.91 18.78
CA ALA A 110 -10.18 15.18 18.91
C ALA A 110 -8.71 15.12 18.47
N ALA A 111 -8.14 13.91 18.33
CA ALA A 111 -6.79 13.70 17.81
C ALA A 111 -6.78 13.48 16.28
N GLY A 112 -7.94 13.61 15.61
CA GLY A 112 -8.08 13.37 14.18
C GLY A 112 -8.02 11.89 13.80
N GLN A 113 -8.23 10.98 14.74
CA GLN A 113 -8.24 9.54 14.48
C GLN A 113 -9.65 9.06 14.15
N LEU A 114 -9.78 8.16 13.18
CA LEU A 114 -11.09 7.62 12.80
C LEU A 114 -11.69 6.84 13.98
N MET A 115 -12.91 7.21 14.36
CA MET A 115 -13.67 6.56 15.43
C MET A 115 -14.98 5.93 14.95
N LEU A 116 -15.53 6.40 13.83
CA LEU A 116 -16.79 5.92 13.28
C LEU A 116 -16.76 5.92 11.74
N ARG A 117 -17.26 4.84 11.14
CA ARG A 117 -17.63 4.78 9.73
C ARG A 117 -19.10 4.36 9.63
N ALA A 118 -19.87 5.05 8.80
CA ALA A 118 -21.27 4.69 8.54
C ALA A 118 -21.53 4.67 7.03
N ASN A 119 -22.24 3.66 6.54
CA ASN A 119 -22.57 3.55 5.11
C ASN A 119 -24.04 3.95 4.82
N GLY A 120 -24.42 3.95 3.54
CA GLY A 120 -25.76 4.36 3.09
C GLY A 120 -26.89 3.43 3.55
N LEU A 121 -26.57 2.20 3.95
CA LEU A 121 -27.50 1.28 4.61
C LEU A 121 -27.68 1.54 6.12
N GLY A 122 -26.98 2.52 6.69
CA GLY A 122 -26.96 2.78 8.13
C GLY A 122 -26.12 1.76 8.91
N GLN A 123 -25.33 0.92 8.24
CA GLN A 123 -24.41 0.00 8.91
C GLN A 123 -23.22 0.80 9.44
N THR A 124 -22.86 0.57 10.70
CA THR A 124 -21.79 1.31 11.38
C THR A 124 -20.61 0.43 11.76
N VAL A 125 -19.43 1.04 11.75
CA VAL A 125 -18.20 0.51 12.32
C VAL A 125 -17.63 1.54 13.28
N ALA A 126 -17.65 1.24 14.57
CA ALA A 126 -17.03 2.05 15.61
C ALA A 126 -15.67 1.48 16.01
N ILE A 127 -14.71 2.37 16.26
CA ILE A 127 -13.33 2.05 16.65
C ILE A 127 -13.02 2.79 17.95
N GLU A 128 -12.56 2.05 18.95
CA GLU A 128 -12.16 2.58 20.26
C GLU A 128 -10.65 2.40 20.43
N ARG A 129 -10.00 3.44 20.96
CA ARG A 129 -8.55 3.48 21.15
C ARG A 129 -8.18 3.69 22.62
N ASP A 130 -7.00 3.19 23.00
CA ASP A 130 -6.40 3.53 24.28
C ASP A 130 -5.63 4.86 24.23
N ALA A 131 -5.07 5.28 25.36
CA ALA A 131 -4.30 6.53 25.48
C ALA A 131 -3.00 6.56 24.64
N LEU A 132 -2.56 5.42 24.10
CA LEU A 132 -1.41 5.34 23.18
C LEU A 132 -1.86 5.38 21.71
N GLY A 133 -3.17 5.53 21.45
CA GLY A 133 -3.75 5.59 20.12
C GLY A 133 -3.94 4.22 19.46
N ARG A 134 -3.73 3.12 20.20
CA ARG A 134 -3.94 1.76 19.67
C ARG A 134 -5.41 1.37 19.70
N VAL A 135 -5.88 0.65 18.69
CA VAL A 135 -7.24 0.10 18.70
C VAL A 135 -7.36 -1.01 19.73
N VAL A 136 -8.26 -0.84 20.69
CA VAL A 136 -8.56 -1.83 21.74
C VAL A 136 -9.90 -2.51 21.53
N SER A 137 -10.81 -1.88 20.79
CA SER A 137 -12.12 -2.40 20.52
C SER A 137 -12.64 -1.88 19.19
N ARG A 138 -13.40 -2.74 18.53
CA ARG A 138 -14.05 -2.43 17.27
C ARG A 138 -15.40 -3.12 17.21
N ARG A 139 -16.41 -2.38 16.76
CA ARG A 139 -17.78 -2.86 16.66
C ARG A 139 -18.32 -2.62 15.26
N ALA A 140 -18.69 -3.68 14.55
CA ALA A 140 -19.33 -3.64 13.23
C ALA A 140 -20.71 -4.29 13.32
N GLY A 141 -21.73 -3.48 13.61
CA GLY A 141 -23.03 -4.00 14.06
C GLY A 141 -22.88 -4.87 15.31
N ASP A 142 -23.33 -6.12 15.22
CA ASP A 142 -23.24 -7.11 16.32
C ASP A 142 -21.85 -7.77 16.45
N ASP A 143 -20.95 -7.62 15.45
CA ASP A 143 -19.60 -8.18 15.50
C ASP A 143 -18.68 -7.25 16.30
N VAL A 144 -18.22 -7.73 17.46
CA VAL A 144 -17.29 -6.99 18.33
C VAL A 144 -15.96 -7.71 18.37
N ALA A 145 -14.91 -7.00 17.97
CA ALA A 145 -13.52 -7.41 18.09
C ALA A 145 -12.83 -6.61 19.20
N THR A 146 -11.98 -7.26 19.99
CA THR A 146 -11.20 -6.65 21.08
C THR A 146 -9.75 -7.06 20.96
N PHE A 147 -8.86 -6.15 21.35
CA PHE A 147 -7.43 -6.27 21.12
C PHE A 147 -6.63 -5.97 22.36
N THR A 148 -5.58 -6.74 22.61
CA THR A 148 -4.65 -6.49 23.72
C THR A 148 -3.22 -6.46 23.24
N TYR A 149 -2.41 -5.65 23.90
CA TYR A 149 -1.01 -5.41 23.53
C TYR A 149 -0.10 -5.62 24.72
N ASP A 150 1.16 -5.95 24.46
CA ASP A 150 2.20 -5.98 25.48
C ASP A 150 2.83 -4.59 25.71
N ALA A 151 3.77 -4.52 26.65
CA ALA A 151 4.49 -3.28 26.98
C ALA A 151 5.43 -2.78 25.86
N ALA A 152 5.67 -3.60 24.83
CA ALA A 152 6.46 -3.24 23.65
C ALA A 152 5.58 -2.87 22.45
N ASP A 153 4.30 -2.60 22.68
CA ASP A 153 3.31 -2.18 21.68
C ASP A 153 2.94 -3.26 20.65
N ARG A 154 3.19 -4.53 20.96
CA ARG A 154 2.89 -5.64 20.05
C ARG A 154 1.57 -6.29 20.44
N MET A 155 0.73 -6.61 19.44
CA MET A 155 -0.53 -7.29 19.71
C MET A 155 -0.31 -8.70 20.27
N THR A 156 -1.00 -9.03 21.34
CA THR A 156 -0.94 -10.34 22.01
C THR A 156 -2.23 -11.13 21.88
N SER A 157 -3.38 -10.46 21.72
CA SER A 157 -4.67 -11.10 21.49
C SER A 157 -5.55 -10.25 20.58
N ALA A 158 -6.29 -10.91 19.69
CA ALA A 158 -7.42 -10.38 18.94
C ALA A 158 -8.61 -11.35 19.12
N ARG A 159 -9.71 -10.88 19.70
CA ARG A 159 -10.85 -11.72 20.07
C ARG A 159 -12.16 -11.15 19.53
N ASN A 160 -12.99 -12.02 18.95
CA ASN A 160 -14.40 -11.74 18.67
C ASN A 160 -15.30 -12.88 19.19
N ALA A 161 -16.59 -12.86 18.85
CA ALA A 161 -17.55 -13.88 19.28
C ALA A 161 -17.22 -15.31 18.77
N HIS A 162 -16.47 -15.42 17.69
CA HIS A 162 -16.17 -16.69 17.01
C HIS A 162 -14.76 -17.21 17.29
N SER A 163 -13.85 -16.35 17.74
CA SER A 163 -12.44 -16.69 17.80
C SER A 163 -11.64 -15.85 18.78
N GLU A 164 -10.53 -16.44 19.23
CA GLU A 164 -9.40 -15.72 19.79
C GLU A 164 -8.12 -16.11 19.04
N VAL A 165 -7.45 -15.11 18.49
CA VAL A 165 -6.09 -15.20 17.94
C VAL A 165 -5.14 -14.72 19.01
N THR A 166 -4.23 -15.56 19.47
CA THR A 166 -3.15 -15.17 20.38
C THR A 166 -1.79 -15.25 19.70
N ILE A 167 -0.94 -14.26 19.97
CA ILE A 167 0.38 -14.15 19.36
C ILE A 167 1.43 -14.16 20.47
N ALA A 168 2.41 -15.05 20.35
CA ALA A 168 3.55 -15.12 21.24
C ALA A 168 4.83 -14.71 20.52
N TYR A 169 5.63 -13.89 21.19
CA TYR A 169 6.88 -13.36 20.67
C TYR A 169 8.08 -13.88 21.46
N ASP A 170 9.22 -14.00 20.79
CA ASP A 170 10.50 -14.12 21.49
C ASP A 170 11.05 -12.76 21.95
N ALA A 171 12.23 -12.80 22.60
CA ALA A 171 12.90 -11.61 23.11
C ALA A 171 13.36 -10.62 22.02
N LEU A 172 13.42 -11.05 20.75
CA LEU A 172 13.72 -10.19 19.59
C LEU A 172 12.45 -9.68 18.91
N GLY A 173 11.29 -10.07 19.43
CA GLY A 173 9.98 -9.72 18.92
C GLY A 173 9.54 -10.51 17.72
N ARG A 174 10.14 -11.66 17.42
CA ARG A 174 9.67 -12.51 16.31
C ARG A 174 8.51 -13.39 16.79
N ILE A 175 7.52 -13.63 15.92
CA ILE A 175 6.36 -14.46 16.24
C ILE A 175 6.78 -15.93 16.32
N VAL A 176 6.78 -16.50 17.52
CA VAL A 176 7.09 -17.92 17.78
C VAL A 176 5.85 -18.80 17.86
N ALA A 177 4.68 -18.20 18.12
CA ALA A 177 3.40 -18.89 18.00
C ALA A 177 2.30 -17.91 17.57
N GLU A 178 1.47 -18.36 16.65
CA GLU A 178 0.19 -17.74 16.33
C GLU A 178 -0.90 -18.81 16.52
N SER A 179 -1.83 -18.56 17.44
CA SER A 179 -2.81 -19.57 17.87
C SER A 179 -4.23 -19.08 17.64
N LEU A 180 -5.01 -19.83 16.86
CA LEU A 180 -6.43 -19.62 16.66
C LEU A 180 -7.22 -20.64 17.48
N ASN A 181 -7.93 -20.20 18.52
CA ASN A 181 -8.72 -21.08 19.39
C ASN A 181 -7.91 -22.29 19.92
N GLY A 182 -6.64 -22.08 20.25
CA GLY A 182 -5.71 -23.12 20.72
C GLY A 182 -5.04 -23.96 19.61
N ARG A 183 -5.42 -23.77 18.34
CA ARG A 183 -4.76 -24.37 17.19
C ARG A 183 -3.62 -23.48 16.73
N ALA A 184 -2.41 -23.82 17.14
CA ALA A 184 -1.22 -22.99 16.94
C ALA A 184 -0.37 -23.38 15.72
N VAL A 185 0.04 -22.37 14.96
CA VAL A 185 1.23 -22.41 14.11
C VAL A 185 2.43 -22.00 14.97
N LEU A 186 3.41 -22.89 15.08
CA LEU A 186 4.64 -22.65 15.84
C LEU A 186 5.79 -22.35 14.89
N SER A 187 6.71 -21.50 15.33
CA SER A 187 7.83 -21.01 14.52
C SER A 187 9.12 -20.97 15.33
N GLU A 188 10.21 -21.39 14.71
CA GLU A 188 11.56 -21.22 15.26
C GLU A 188 12.44 -20.47 14.27
N TYR A 189 13.39 -19.71 14.80
CA TYR A 189 14.26 -18.85 14.03
C TYR A 189 15.73 -19.09 14.38
N ASP A 190 16.59 -18.95 13.38
CA ASP A 190 18.03 -18.93 13.63
C ASP A 190 18.53 -17.60 14.20
N ALA A 191 19.83 -17.53 14.49
CA ALA A 191 20.47 -16.32 15.00
C ALA A 191 20.47 -15.15 14.00
N ALA A 192 20.23 -15.40 12.71
CA ALA A 192 20.14 -14.37 11.68
C ALA A 192 18.70 -13.83 11.50
N GLY A 193 17.72 -14.33 12.28
CA GLY A 193 16.34 -13.88 12.17
C GLY A 193 15.51 -14.65 11.15
N ARG A 194 16.06 -15.69 10.53
CA ARG A 194 15.35 -16.45 9.48
C ARG A 194 14.54 -17.56 10.12
N ARG A 195 13.30 -17.74 9.68
CA ARG A 195 12.44 -18.83 10.16
C ARG A 195 12.97 -20.16 9.60
N VAL A 196 13.42 -21.03 10.48
CA VAL A 196 14.02 -22.34 10.14
C VAL A 196 13.09 -23.51 10.42
N SER A 197 12.07 -23.32 11.25
CA SER A 197 11.09 -24.36 11.57
C SER A 197 9.68 -23.78 11.61
N ARG A 198 8.73 -24.59 11.16
CA ARG A 198 7.29 -24.36 11.25
C ARG A 198 6.60 -25.65 11.65
N ARG A 199 5.63 -25.56 12.56
CA ARG A 199 4.70 -26.66 12.86
C ARG A 199 3.27 -26.18 12.85
N THR A 200 2.39 -26.84 12.09
CA THR A 200 0.95 -26.53 12.04
C THR A 200 0.15 -27.29 13.11
N PRO A 201 -1.15 -26.96 13.33
CA PRO A 201 -1.97 -27.63 14.32
C PRO A 201 -2.15 -29.14 14.08
N SER A 202 -2.17 -29.61 12.83
CA SER A 202 -2.19 -31.05 12.51
C SER A 202 -0.86 -31.78 12.76
N GLY A 203 0.16 -31.07 13.25
CA GLY A 203 1.50 -31.58 13.49
C GLY A 203 2.35 -31.75 12.23
N ALA A 204 1.98 -31.11 11.11
CA ALA A 204 2.87 -31.03 9.96
C ALA A 204 4.06 -30.13 10.31
N GLU A 205 5.27 -30.61 10.04
CA GLU A 205 6.51 -29.87 10.29
C GLU A 205 7.26 -29.60 9.00
N SER A 206 7.75 -28.38 8.86
CA SER A 206 8.59 -27.93 7.76
C SER A 206 9.84 -27.21 8.26
N PHE A 207 10.98 -27.56 7.68
CA PHE A 207 12.29 -27.01 8.06
C PHE A 207 12.98 -26.39 6.86
N PHE A 208 13.37 -25.12 6.96
CA PHE A 208 14.14 -24.42 5.94
C PHE A 208 15.62 -24.32 6.34
N ALA A 209 16.49 -24.59 5.38
CA ALA A 209 17.91 -24.26 5.47
C ALA A 209 18.23 -23.11 4.51
N TYR A 210 19.13 -22.22 4.91
CA TYR A 210 19.48 -21.01 4.14
C TYR A 210 20.98 -20.93 3.87
N ASP A 211 21.36 -20.34 2.73
CA ASP A 211 22.75 -19.98 2.45
C ASP A 211 23.16 -18.65 3.14
N ALA A 212 24.41 -18.23 2.90
CA ALA A 212 24.95 -16.99 3.43
C ALA A 212 24.32 -15.72 2.81
N ALA A 213 23.57 -15.84 1.72
CA ALA A 213 22.82 -14.77 1.07
C ALA A 213 21.35 -14.70 1.52
N ASN A 214 20.97 -15.49 2.54
CA ASN A 214 19.61 -15.63 3.05
C ASN A 214 18.61 -16.23 2.06
N ARG A 215 19.10 -17.03 1.10
CA ARG A 215 18.23 -17.78 0.17
C ARG A 215 17.97 -19.18 0.72
N PRO A 216 16.74 -19.71 0.65
CA PRO A 216 16.42 -21.05 1.10
C PRO A 216 17.07 -22.07 0.16
N VAL A 217 17.97 -22.91 0.66
CA VAL A 217 18.66 -23.94 -0.14
C VAL A 217 18.08 -25.34 0.07
N ALA A 218 17.27 -25.54 1.11
CA ALA A 218 16.49 -26.75 1.29
C ALA A 218 15.20 -26.50 2.07
N LEU A 219 14.17 -27.31 1.76
CA LEU A 219 12.94 -27.48 2.52
C LEU A 219 12.80 -28.97 2.86
N ARG A 220 12.77 -29.31 4.15
CA ARG A 220 12.42 -30.66 4.61
C ARG A 220 11.02 -30.67 5.18
N THR A 221 10.14 -31.51 4.64
CA THR A 221 8.73 -31.60 5.03
C THR A 221 8.16 -32.98 4.70
N ALA A 222 7.26 -33.52 5.51
CA ALA A 222 6.69 -34.87 5.35
C ALA A 222 7.73 -36.01 5.13
N GLY A 223 8.95 -35.88 5.68
CA GLY A 223 10.05 -36.83 5.48
C GLY A 223 10.77 -36.72 4.13
N ARG A 224 10.43 -35.74 3.30
CA ARG A 224 11.03 -35.46 1.99
C ARG A 224 11.93 -34.22 2.11
N THR A 225 12.91 -34.09 1.21
CA THR A 225 13.76 -32.89 1.13
C THR A 225 13.77 -32.36 -0.29
N LEU A 226 13.32 -31.12 -0.47
CA LEU A 226 13.55 -30.34 -1.68
C LEU A 226 14.84 -29.53 -1.52
N ARG A 227 15.69 -29.50 -2.55
CA ARG A 227 16.88 -28.65 -2.60
C ARG A 227 16.75 -27.63 -3.72
N PHE A 228 17.19 -26.41 -3.47
CA PHE A 228 17.12 -25.29 -4.40
C PHE A 228 18.53 -24.83 -4.79
N GLU A 229 18.73 -24.53 -6.07
CA GLU A 229 19.94 -23.90 -6.58
C GLU A 229 19.58 -22.60 -7.28
N TYR A 230 20.48 -21.62 -7.19
CA TYR A 230 20.26 -20.27 -7.66
C TYR A 230 21.39 -19.82 -8.56
N ASP A 231 21.08 -18.96 -9.52
CA ASP A 231 22.09 -18.23 -10.27
C ASP A 231 22.73 -17.10 -9.44
N PRO A 232 23.75 -16.39 -9.96
CA PRO A 232 24.38 -15.26 -9.28
C PRO A 232 23.45 -14.06 -9.00
N SER A 233 22.33 -13.94 -9.72
CA SER A 233 21.32 -12.90 -9.52
C SER A 233 20.31 -13.27 -8.42
N GLY A 234 20.34 -14.51 -7.92
CA GLY A 234 19.45 -14.98 -6.86
C GLY A 234 18.17 -15.64 -7.36
N ARG A 235 18.08 -15.98 -8.66
CA ARG A 235 16.91 -16.62 -9.26
C ARG A 235 17.04 -18.14 -9.18
N GLU A 236 15.96 -18.82 -8.80
CA GLU A 236 15.94 -20.29 -8.70
C GLU A 236 16.14 -20.88 -10.11
N VAL A 237 17.19 -21.69 -10.30
CA VAL A 237 17.47 -22.36 -11.59
C VAL A 237 17.23 -23.86 -11.53
N LEU A 238 17.23 -24.44 -10.33
CA LEU A 238 16.95 -25.86 -10.10
C LEU A 238 16.25 -26.05 -8.75
N ARG A 239 15.24 -26.91 -8.76
CA ARG A 239 14.65 -27.53 -7.57
C ARG A 239 14.61 -29.03 -7.76
N ARG A 240 15.15 -29.78 -6.81
CA ARG A 240 15.22 -31.25 -6.88
C ARG A 240 14.62 -31.89 -5.64
N LEU A 241 13.91 -32.99 -5.82
CA LEU A 241 13.51 -33.86 -4.74
C LEU A 241 14.65 -34.83 -4.43
N GLU A 242 15.25 -34.70 -3.26
CA GLU A 242 16.41 -35.51 -2.87
C GLU A 242 16.06 -36.99 -2.78
N GLY A 243 16.94 -37.84 -3.31
CA GLY A 243 16.72 -39.28 -3.36
C GLY A 243 15.85 -39.75 -4.53
N THR A 244 15.34 -38.85 -5.37
CA THR A 244 14.55 -39.20 -6.57
C THR A 244 15.13 -38.52 -7.82
N PRO A 245 14.75 -38.95 -9.04
CA PRO A 245 15.12 -38.28 -10.28
C PRO A 245 14.23 -37.06 -10.60
N VAL A 246 13.37 -36.62 -9.68
CA VAL A 246 12.42 -35.52 -9.92
C VAL A 246 13.11 -34.17 -9.75
N GLU A 247 13.10 -33.36 -10.80
CA GLU A 247 13.65 -32.00 -10.78
C GLU A 247 12.81 -31.03 -11.61
N LEU A 248 12.82 -29.76 -11.20
CA LEU A 248 12.31 -28.60 -11.93
C LEU A 248 13.51 -27.71 -12.27
N ARG A 249 13.76 -27.47 -13.55
CA ARG A 249 14.75 -26.51 -14.06
C ARG A 249 14.06 -25.26 -14.57
N GLN A 250 14.67 -24.11 -14.32
CA GLN A 250 14.13 -22.82 -14.72
C GLN A 250 15.17 -22.00 -15.49
N GLY A 251 14.73 -21.38 -16.59
CA GLY A 251 15.52 -20.46 -17.40
C GLY A 251 15.09 -19.02 -17.19
N TRP A 252 16.04 -18.09 -17.20
CA TRP A 252 15.79 -16.66 -16.99
C TRP A 252 16.54 -15.83 -18.02
N ASP A 253 15.95 -14.72 -18.45
CA ASP A 253 16.64 -13.75 -19.32
C ASP A 253 17.43 -12.69 -18.51
N ALA A 254 17.99 -11.70 -19.19
CA ALA A 254 18.77 -10.64 -18.55
C ALA A 254 17.91 -9.60 -17.79
N SER A 255 16.58 -9.64 -17.95
CA SER A 255 15.60 -8.72 -17.36
C SER A 255 14.82 -9.38 -16.21
N ASP A 256 15.34 -10.45 -15.62
CA ASP A 256 14.73 -11.21 -14.53
C ASP A 256 13.36 -11.83 -14.86
N ARG A 257 13.10 -12.13 -16.15
CA ARG A 257 11.88 -12.82 -16.59
C ARG A 257 12.12 -14.31 -16.77
N LEU A 258 11.15 -15.14 -16.37
CA LEU A 258 11.20 -16.59 -16.49
C LEU A 258 10.97 -17.02 -17.94
N THR A 259 12.00 -17.51 -18.63
CA THR A 259 11.88 -17.92 -20.03
C THR A 259 11.45 -19.36 -20.20
N SER A 260 11.75 -20.23 -19.22
CA SER A 260 11.37 -21.64 -19.31
C SER A 260 11.24 -22.33 -17.96
N GLN A 261 10.40 -23.36 -17.92
CA GLN A 261 10.28 -24.34 -16.84
C GLN A 261 10.33 -25.74 -17.45
N THR A 262 11.14 -26.63 -16.89
CA THR A 262 11.22 -28.03 -17.31
C THR A 262 11.15 -28.93 -16.09
N VAL A 263 10.10 -29.73 -16.00
CA VAL A 263 9.98 -30.79 -15.00
C VAL A 263 10.40 -32.10 -15.63
N SER A 264 11.36 -32.78 -15.02
CA SER A 264 11.80 -34.12 -15.41
C SER A 264 11.67 -35.10 -14.25
N SER A 265 11.51 -36.37 -14.62
CA SER A 265 11.49 -37.52 -13.70
C SER A 265 12.34 -38.65 -14.29
N GLY A 266 12.34 -39.82 -13.64
CA GLY A 266 13.01 -41.02 -14.14
C GLY A 266 12.48 -41.51 -15.50
N ARG A 267 11.33 -40.98 -15.96
CA ARG A 267 10.72 -41.28 -17.26
C ARG A 267 11.09 -40.27 -18.36
N GLY A 268 11.85 -39.22 -18.03
CA GLY A 268 12.17 -38.11 -18.94
C GLY A 268 11.43 -36.83 -18.57
N VAL A 269 11.25 -35.93 -19.55
CA VAL A 269 10.52 -34.68 -19.37
C VAL A 269 9.02 -34.97 -19.25
N VAL A 270 8.40 -34.53 -18.16
CA VAL A 270 6.97 -34.74 -17.87
C VAL A 270 6.15 -33.46 -18.03
N GLN A 271 6.79 -32.30 -17.92
CA GLN A 271 6.20 -31.00 -18.23
C GLN A 271 7.30 -30.07 -18.73
N HIS A 272 6.99 -29.25 -19.73
CA HIS A 272 7.88 -28.22 -20.24
C HIS A 272 7.07 -27.01 -20.67
N ARG A 273 7.54 -25.83 -20.30
CA ARG A 273 6.92 -24.55 -20.62
C ARG A 273 7.98 -23.54 -21.05
N GLU A 274 7.73 -22.84 -22.15
CA GLU A 274 8.52 -21.69 -22.60
C GLU A 274 7.66 -20.45 -22.71
N TYR A 275 8.22 -19.31 -22.33
CA TYR A 275 7.54 -18.02 -22.33
C TYR A 275 8.20 -17.07 -23.32
N GLY A 276 7.37 -16.44 -24.15
CA GLY A 276 7.77 -15.33 -25.00
C GLY A 276 7.18 -14.02 -24.47
N TYR A 277 7.94 -12.94 -24.59
CA TYR A 277 7.60 -11.63 -24.07
C TYR A 277 7.59 -10.56 -25.15
N LEU A 278 6.70 -9.59 -24.98
CA LEU A 278 6.77 -8.30 -25.65
C LEU A 278 7.91 -7.46 -25.07
N ARG A 279 8.22 -6.34 -25.73
CA ARG A 279 9.34 -5.46 -25.33
C ARG A 279 9.13 -4.82 -23.96
N ASP A 280 7.89 -4.58 -23.56
CA ASP A 280 7.53 -4.07 -22.24
C ASP A 280 7.45 -5.17 -21.17
N GLY A 281 7.75 -6.43 -21.52
CA GLY A 281 7.79 -7.55 -20.59
C GLY A 281 6.47 -8.29 -20.39
N LEU A 282 5.40 -7.89 -21.07
CA LEU A 282 4.13 -8.64 -21.05
C LEU A 282 4.26 -9.94 -21.83
N VAL A 283 3.59 -11.00 -21.36
CA VAL A 283 3.63 -12.33 -22.00
C VAL A 283 2.90 -12.28 -23.35
N SER A 284 3.57 -12.73 -24.41
CA SER A 284 3.01 -12.84 -25.76
C SER A 284 2.77 -14.28 -26.21
N SER A 285 3.47 -15.25 -25.61
CA SER A 285 3.31 -16.66 -25.97
C SER A 285 3.71 -17.58 -24.83
N ILE A 286 3.02 -18.71 -24.76
CA ILE A 286 3.33 -19.79 -23.83
C ILE A 286 3.32 -21.08 -24.66
N SER A 287 4.48 -21.72 -24.82
CA SER A 287 4.58 -23.07 -25.38
C SER A 287 4.55 -24.06 -24.24
N ASP A 288 3.50 -24.87 -24.11
CA ASP A 288 3.28 -25.76 -22.97
C ASP A 288 3.08 -27.20 -23.45
N LEU A 289 3.79 -28.15 -22.83
CA LEU A 289 3.76 -29.56 -23.25
C LEU A 289 2.41 -30.24 -22.94
N ILE A 290 1.75 -29.87 -21.84
CA ILE A 290 0.50 -30.51 -21.41
C ILE A 290 -0.72 -29.83 -22.06
N SER A 291 -0.77 -28.50 -22.02
CA SER A 291 -1.92 -27.71 -22.49
C SER A 291 -1.79 -27.22 -23.94
N GLY A 292 -0.63 -27.45 -24.57
CA GLY A 292 -0.33 -27.01 -25.92
C GLY A 292 0.09 -25.54 -26.01
N PRO A 293 0.65 -25.12 -27.16
CA PRO A 293 1.09 -23.74 -27.36
C PRO A 293 -0.09 -22.78 -27.48
N ARG A 294 0.11 -21.57 -26.95
CA ARG A 294 -0.84 -20.46 -27.04
C ARG A 294 -0.14 -19.11 -27.21
N SER A 295 -0.75 -18.20 -27.97
CA SER A 295 -0.32 -16.81 -28.09
C SER A 295 -1.31 -15.87 -27.42
N LEU A 296 -0.80 -14.83 -26.78
CA LEU A 296 -1.57 -13.80 -26.11
C LEU A 296 -1.37 -12.47 -26.86
N ARG A 297 -2.46 -11.76 -27.12
CA ARG A 297 -2.42 -10.40 -27.65
C ARG A 297 -2.92 -9.44 -26.59
N VAL A 298 -2.18 -8.36 -26.39
CA VAL A 298 -2.56 -7.27 -25.48
C VAL A 298 -2.99 -6.02 -26.24
N ASP A 299 -3.81 -5.18 -25.62
CA ASP A 299 -4.13 -3.85 -26.12
C ASP A 299 -3.08 -2.79 -25.71
N ARG A 300 -3.39 -1.51 -25.93
CA ARG A 300 -2.53 -0.38 -25.56
C ARG A 300 -2.38 -0.22 -24.05
N ALA A 301 -3.37 -0.61 -23.24
CA ALA A 301 -3.26 -0.63 -21.78
C ALA A 301 -2.51 -1.87 -21.23
N GLY A 302 -2.07 -2.78 -22.10
CA GLY A 302 -1.40 -4.02 -21.68
C GLY A 302 -2.37 -5.11 -21.19
N ARG A 303 -3.68 -4.95 -21.41
CA ARG A 303 -4.71 -5.93 -21.05
C ARG A 303 -4.79 -7.00 -22.14
N VAL A 304 -4.88 -8.27 -21.76
CA VAL A 304 -4.96 -9.38 -22.73
C VAL A 304 -6.35 -9.41 -23.37
N VAL A 305 -6.41 -9.18 -24.68
CA VAL A 305 -7.67 -9.13 -25.46
C VAL A 305 -7.98 -10.41 -26.21
N ASP A 306 -7.00 -11.30 -26.37
CA ASP A 306 -7.14 -12.52 -27.15
C ASP A 306 -6.11 -13.56 -26.70
N VAL A 307 -6.56 -14.80 -26.46
CA VAL A 307 -5.70 -15.97 -26.24
C VAL A 307 -6.03 -16.98 -27.32
N GLN A 308 -5.05 -17.36 -28.12
CA GLN A 308 -5.22 -18.36 -29.19
C GLN A 308 -4.40 -19.59 -28.88
N GLY A 309 -5.05 -20.71 -28.62
CA GLY A 309 -4.43 -22.02 -28.48
C GLY A 309 -4.78 -22.94 -29.66
N GLN A 310 -4.32 -24.18 -29.60
CA GLN A 310 -4.61 -25.17 -30.64
C GLN A 310 -6.08 -25.64 -30.58
N GLY A 311 -6.92 -25.12 -31.48
CA GLY A 311 -8.33 -25.49 -31.57
C GLY A 311 -9.25 -24.83 -30.53
N TRP A 312 -8.74 -23.85 -29.78
CA TRP A 312 -9.49 -23.12 -28.77
C TRP A 312 -9.05 -21.65 -28.72
N ARG A 313 -9.95 -20.78 -28.27
CA ARG A 313 -9.70 -19.34 -28.20
C ARG A 313 -10.43 -18.71 -27.02
N GLU A 314 -9.83 -17.67 -26.47
CA GLU A 314 -10.48 -16.72 -25.58
C GLU A 314 -10.41 -15.32 -26.19
N SER A 315 -11.43 -14.50 -25.94
CA SER A 315 -11.52 -13.13 -26.44
C SER A 315 -12.10 -12.20 -25.38
N TYR A 316 -11.47 -11.06 -25.16
CA TYR A 316 -11.87 -10.08 -24.16
C TYR A 316 -11.96 -8.68 -24.76
N GLY A 317 -13.08 -8.01 -24.52
CA GLY A 317 -13.27 -6.58 -24.76
C GLY A 317 -13.23 -5.83 -23.43
N TYR A 318 -12.68 -4.62 -23.45
CA TYR A 318 -12.58 -3.74 -22.28
C TYR A 318 -13.18 -2.37 -22.60
N ASN A 319 -13.74 -1.70 -21.60
CA ASN A 319 -13.91 -0.25 -21.68
C ASN A 319 -12.60 0.46 -21.30
N LEU A 320 -12.59 1.78 -21.35
CA LEU A 320 -11.39 2.57 -21.07
C LEU A 320 -10.92 2.42 -19.60
N ALA A 321 -11.81 2.32 -18.61
CA ALA A 321 -11.49 1.98 -17.21
C ALA A 321 -10.93 0.56 -17.01
N GLY A 322 -10.88 -0.27 -18.05
CA GLY A 322 -10.40 -1.66 -17.95
C GLY A 322 -11.41 -2.66 -17.45
N ALA A 323 -12.69 -2.29 -17.31
CA ALA A 323 -13.76 -3.23 -17.06
C ALA A 323 -14.02 -4.10 -18.30
N ILE A 324 -14.16 -5.41 -18.11
CA ILE A 324 -14.48 -6.35 -19.19
C ILE A 324 -15.89 -6.03 -19.72
N THR A 325 -16.03 -5.77 -21.02
CA THR A 325 -17.32 -5.51 -21.71
C THR A 325 -17.80 -6.69 -22.55
N GLN A 326 -16.90 -7.60 -22.91
CA GLN A 326 -17.17 -8.83 -23.63
C GLN A 326 -16.17 -9.88 -23.17
N ALA A 327 -16.61 -11.11 -22.94
CA ALA A 327 -15.71 -12.23 -22.70
C ALA A 327 -16.18 -13.48 -23.44
N GLY A 328 -15.22 -14.22 -23.98
CA GLY A 328 -15.44 -15.51 -24.60
C GLY A 328 -14.32 -16.47 -24.25
N TRP A 329 -14.66 -17.72 -23.99
CA TRP A 329 -13.73 -18.82 -23.74
C TRP A 329 -14.39 -20.13 -24.17
N PRO A 330 -13.63 -21.24 -24.27
CA PRO A 330 -14.16 -22.51 -24.75
C PRO A 330 -15.25 -23.09 -23.83
N GLY A 331 -16.25 -23.73 -24.44
CA GLY A 331 -17.36 -24.39 -23.75
C GLY A 331 -18.66 -23.59 -23.77
N ALA A 332 -19.73 -24.21 -23.30
CA ALA A 332 -21.08 -23.63 -23.24
C ALA A 332 -21.36 -22.98 -21.87
N ASP A 333 -20.41 -22.21 -21.32
CA ASP A 333 -20.63 -21.53 -20.04
C ASP A 333 -21.58 -20.32 -20.24
N PRO A 334 -22.65 -20.20 -19.44
CA PRO A 334 -23.63 -19.10 -19.50
C PRO A 334 -23.04 -17.71 -19.31
N ALA A 335 -21.88 -17.60 -18.67
CA ALA A 335 -21.17 -16.35 -18.49
C ALA A 335 -20.38 -15.92 -19.75
N VAL A 336 -20.31 -16.72 -20.81
CA VAL A 336 -19.74 -16.29 -22.09
C VAL A 336 -20.68 -15.29 -22.76
N GLY A 337 -20.15 -14.13 -23.19
CA GLY A 337 -20.91 -13.11 -23.91
C GLY A 337 -20.61 -11.67 -23.47
N PRO A 338 -21.50 -10.72 -23.80
CA PRO A 338 -21.36 -9.33 -23.37
C PRO A 338 -21.47 -9.18 -21.85
N ARG A 339 -20.96 -8.07 -21.33
CA ARG A 339 -21.15 -7.62 -19.96
C ARG A 339 -22.02 -6.37 -19.94
N HIS A 340 -22.99 -6.36 -19.05
CA HIS A 340 -23.89 -5.22 -18.85
C HIS A 340 -23.56 -4.57 -17.52
N TYR A 341 -23.54 -3.25 -17.49
CA TYR A 341 -23.19 -2.46 -16.31
C TYR A 341 -24.26 -1.42 -15.99
N GLN A 342 -24.42 -1.13 -14.71
CA GLN A 342 -25.08 0.06 -14.21
C GLN A 342 -24.06 0.83 -13.37
N GLY A 343 -23.61 2.00 -13.86
CA GLY A 343 -22.41 2.63 -13.31
C GLY A 343 -21.21 1.71 -13.49
N THR A 344 -20.54 1.37 -12.38
CA THR A 344 -19.43 0.39 -12.35
C THR A 344 -19.89 -1.03 -11.96
N LEU A 345 -21.15 -1.23 -11.58
CA LEU A 345 -21.69 -2.52 -11.13
C LEU A 345 -22.06 -3.42 -12.32
N VAL A 346 -21.53 -4.65 -12.36
CA VAL A 346 -21.91 -5.63 -13.39
C VAL A 346 -23.30 -6.20 -13.11
N THR A 347 -24.26 -6.01 -14.00
CA THR A 347 -25.64 -6.53 -13.87
C THR A 347 -25.87 -7.79 -14.69
N GLY A 348 -25.02 -8.06 -15.70
CA GLY A 348 -25.10 -9.26 -16.51
C GLY A 348 -23.76 -9.67 -17.12
N ALA A 349 -23.57 -10.99 -17.26
CA ALA A 349 -22.45 -11.62 -17.95
C ALA A 349 -22.97 -12.76 -18.83
N GLY A 350 -23.01 -12.57 -20.14
CA GLY A 350 -23.70 -13.48 -21.05
C GLY A 350 -25.18 -13.60 -20.66
N SER A 351 -25.59 -14.79 -20.28
CA SER A 351 -26.93 -15.12 -19.76
C SER A 351 -27.00 -15.21 -18.23
N THR A 352 -25.90 -14.92 -17.54
CA THR A 352 -25.84 -14.82 -16.08
C THR A 352 -26.25 -13.41 -15.66
N SER A 353 -27.14 -13.27 -14.67
CA SER A 353 -27.55 -11.97 -14.14
C SER A 353 -27.15 -11.81 -12.67
N TYR A 354 -26.86 -10.58 -12.28
CA TYR A 354 -26.39 -10.21 -10.95
C TYR A 354 -27.29 -9.13 -10.36
N LEU A 355 -27.57 -9.24 -9.06
CA LEU A 355 -28.28 -8.22 -8.29
C LEU A 355 -27.37 -7.70 -7.19
N HIS A 356 -27.40 -6.39 -6.97
CA HIS A 356 -26.62 -5.71 -5.95
C HIS A 356 -27.53 -5.04 -4.92
N ASP A 357 -27.03 -4.89 -3.70
CA ASP A 357 -27.62 -3.95 -2.74
C ASP A 357 -27.16 -2.51 -3.00
N THR A 358 -27.63 -1.56 -2.18
CA THR A 358 -27.26 -0.14 -2.30
C THR A 358 -25.81 0.14 -1.94
N GLU A 359 -25.10 -0.80 -1.32
CA GLU A 359 -23.66 -0.72 -1.10
C GLU A 359 -22.86 -1.30 -2.27
N GLY A 360 -23.51 -1.71 -3.36
CA GLY A 360 -22.87 -2.27 -4.53
C GLY A 360 -22.37 -3.71 -4.32
N ARG A 361 -22.79 -4.39 -3.25
CA ARG A 361 -22.41 -5.78 -2.99
C ARG A 361 -23.32 -6.72 -3.76
N THR A 362 -22.77 -7.74 -4.39
CA THR A 362 -23.58 -8.76 -5.07
C THR A 362 -24.38 -9.57 -4.05
N ILE A 363 -25.71 -9.45 -4.08
CA ILE A 363 -26.64 -10.17 -3.17
C ILE A 363 -27.33 -11.35 -3.84
N ALA A 364 -27.35 -11.42 -5.18
CA ALA A 364 -27.81 -12.60 -5.89
C ALA A 364 -27.12 -12.78 -7.25
N ARG A 365 -26.97 -14.03 -7.67
CA ARG A 365 -26.52 -14.41 -9.01
C ARG A 365 -27.45 -15.48 -9.57
N ARG A 366 -27.90 -15.32 -10.81
CA ARG A 366 -28.72 -16.32 -11.52
C ARG A 366 -27.99 -16.81 -12.76
N LYS A 367 -27.80 -18.12 -12.88
CA LYS A 367 -27.06 -18.78 -13.98
C LYS A 367 -27.83 -20.01 -14.47
N LEU A 368 -28.33 -20.01 -15.70
CA LEU A 368 -29.21 -21.09 -16.25
C LEU A 368 -30.40 -21.44 -15.35
N GLY A 369 -31.07 -20.43 -14.79
CA GLY A 369 -32.20 -20.64 -13.87
C GLY A 369 -31.82 -21.22 -12.51
N ARG A 370 -30.52 -21.32 -12.21
CA ARG A 370 -29.99 -21.64 -10.88
C ARG A 370 -29.67 -20.35 -10.14
N ASP A 371 -30.14 -20.23 -8.90
CA ASP A 371 -30.06 -19.00 -8.10
C ASP A 371 -29.18 -19.15 -6.88
N TRP A 372 -28.22 -18.25 -6.72
CA TRP A 372 -27.47 -18.06 -5.50
C TRP A 372 -27.94 -16.77 -4.82
N SER A 373 -28.06 -16.79 -3.50
CA SER A 373 -28.21 -15.58 -2.68
C SER A 373 -27.05 -15.44 -1.70
N TYR A 374 -26.62 -14.21 -1.48
CA TYR A 374 -25.43 -13.85 -0.72
C TYR A 374 -25.81 -12.93 0.44
N GLN A 375 -25.19 -13.14 1.60
CA GLN A 375 -25.39 -12.35 2.82
C GLN A 375 -24.09 -11.70 3.24
N TRP A 376 -24.15 -10.42 3.59
CA TRP A 376 -22.99 -9.59 3.92
C TRP A 376 -23.15 -8.94 5.29
N ASN A 377 -22.05 -8.74 6.01
CA ASN A 377 -22.04 -7.95 7.25
C ASN A 377 -21.61 -6.49 7.00
N SER A 378 -21.56 -5.68 8.05
CA SER A 378 -21.16 -4.25 8.01
C SER A 378 -19.70 -3.99 7.60
N ASP A 379 -18.92 -5.06 7.40
CA ASP A 379 -17.54 -5.02 6.92
C ASP A 379 -17.40 -5.48 5.48
N ASP A 380 -18.52 -5.62 4.78
CA ASP A 380 -18.57 -6.10 3.41
C ASP A 380 -17.90 -7.47 3.27
N ARG A 381 -17.99 -8.29 4.33
CA ARG A 381 -17.56 -9.70 4.34
C ARG A 381 -18.77 -10.59 4.05
N LEU A 382 -18.62 -11.54 3.13
CA LEU A 382 -19.65 -12.53 2.82
C LEU A 382 -19.79 -13.49 4.00
N THR A 383 -20.92 -13.47 4.70
CA THR A 383 -21.17 -14.30 5.88
C THR A 383 -22.03 -15.52 5.59
N GLY A 384 -22.79 -15.52 4.48
CA GLY A 384 -23.59 -16.67 4.12
C GLY A 384 -23.99 -16.73 2.65
N VAL A 385 -24.28 -17.95 2.20
CA VAL A 385 -24.77 -18.25 0.85
C VAL A 385 -25.94 -19.23 0.94
N VAL A 386 -26.95 -19.03 0.10
CA VAL A 386 -27.90 -20.10 -0.26
C VAL A 386 -27.63 -20.52 -1.69
N THR A 387 -27.39 -21.81 -1.91
CA THR A 387 -27.13 -22.36 -3.24
C THR A 387 -28.46 -22.62 -4.00
N PRO A 388 -28.41 -22.87 -5.32
CA PRO A 388 -29.60 -23.21 -6.11
C PRO A 388 -30.34 -24.45 -5.62
N GLU A 389 -29.63 -25.37 -4.99
CA GLU A 389 -30.17 -26.57 -4.36
C GLU A 389 -30.88 -26.30 -3.01
N GLY A 390 -30.82 -25.06 -2.51
CA GLY A 390 -31.36 -24.67 -1.20
C GLY A 390 -30.43 -24.97 -0.02
N GLU A 391 -29.20 -25.43 -0.30
CA GLU A 391 -28.17 -25.62 0.72
C GLU A 391 -27.72 -24.28 1.28
N ARG A 392 -27.41 -24.25 2.58
CA ARG A 392 -26.98 -23.03 3.27
C ARG A 392 -25.53 -23.17 3.70
N TRP A 393 -24.72 -22.19 3.34
CA TRP A 393 -23.33 -22.11 3.76
C TRP A 393 -23.12 -20.87 4.63
N LEU A 394 -22.41 -21.02 5.75
CA LEU A 394 -21.98 -19.91 6.61
C LEU A 394 -20.46 -19.79 6.60
N TYR A 395 -19.96 -18.56 6.67
CA TYR A 395 -18.54 -18.23 6.72
C TYR A 395 -18.23 -17.48 8.01
N HIS A 396 -17.22 -17.96 8.75
CA HIS A 396 -16.77 -17.36 10.01
C HIS A 396 -15.41 -16.72 9.83
N TYR A 397 -15.22 -15.58 10.49
CA TYR A 397 -13.99 -14.79 10.41
C TYR A 397 -13.41 -14.54 11.79
N ASP A 398 -12.08 -14.48 11.87
CA ASP A 398 -11.42 -14.02 13.08
C ASP A 398 -11.50 -12.50 13.26
N ALA A 399 -11.06 -12.04 14.42
CA ALA A 399 -10.91 -10.63 14.77
C ALA A 399 -9.80 -9.92 13.97
N LEU A 400 -9.22 -10.54 12.93
CA LEU A 400 -8.33 -9.91 11.96
C LEU A 400 -8.96 -9.88 10.56
N GLY A 401 -10.19 -10.39 10.43
CA GLY A 401 -10.94 -10.46 9.19
C GLY A 401 -10.52 -11.61 8.27
N ARG A 402 -9.83 -12.64 8.77
CA ARG A 402 -9.47 -13.84 8.00
C ARG A 402 -10.55 -14.90 8.14
N ARG A 403 -10.89 -15.58 7.05
CA ARG A 403 -11.86 -16.67 7.11
C ARG A 403 -11.27 -17.86 7.85
N ILE A 404 -11.90 -18.27 8.94
CA ILE A 404 -11.43 -19.35 9.83
C ILE A 404 -12.27 -20.61 9.74
N ALA A 405 -13.50 -20.53 9.24
CA ALA A 405 -14.31 -21.71 8.99
C ALA A 405 -15.35 -21.46 7.89
N LYS A 406 -15.78 -22.54 7.23
CA LYS A 406 -17.04 -22.59 6.50
C LYS A 406 -17.87 -23.79 6.89
N GLN A 407 -19.18 -23.60 6.97
CA GLN A 407 -20.13 -24.59 7.46
C GLN A 407 -21.25 -24.80 6.45
N HIS A 408 -21.44 -26.04 6.02
CA HIS A 408 -22.61 -26.47 5.26
C HIS A 408 -23.71 -26.87 6.24
N LEU A 409 -24.89 -26.26 6.11
CA LEU A 409 -26.04 -26.52 6.97
C LEU A 409 -27.15 -27.21 6.19
N ASP A 410 -27.87 -28.10 6.88
CA ASP A 410 -29.15 -28.59 6.40
C ASP A 410 -30.28 -27.55 6.55
N LEU A 411 -31.47 -27.90 6.06
CA LEU A 411 -32.67 -27.05 6.14
C LEU A 411 -33.13 -26.74 7.57
N HIS A 412 -32.63 -27.46 8.58
CA HIS A 412 -32.93 -27.26 10.00
C HIS A 412 -31.79 -26.55 10.76
N GLY A 413 -30.75 -26.09 10.06
CA GLY A 413 -29.61 -25.39 10.65
C GLY A 413 -28.58 -26.29 11.32
N ARG A 414 -28.61 -27.61 11.10
CA ARG A 414 -27.58 -28.53 11.62
C ARG A 414 -26.38 -28.52 10.68
N ILE A 415 -25.18 -28.52 11.24
CA ILE A 415 -23.92 -28.58 10.49
C ILE A 415 -23.76 -29.98 9.88
N LEU A 416 -23.78 -30.07 8.56
CA LEU A 416 -23.51 -31.26 7.76
C LEU A 416 -22.01 -31.43 7.48
N GLU A 417 -21.32 -30.32 7.22
CA GLU A 417 -19.88 -30.29 6.96
C GLU A 417 -19.30 -29.01 7.57
N GLN A 418 -18.12 -29.12 8.16
CA GLN A 418 -17.32 -27.99 8.59
C GLN A 418 -15.91 -28.14 8.06
N ILE A 419 -15.38 -27.04 7.56
CA ILE A 419 -14.01 -26.92 7.08
C ILE A 419 -13.38 -25.78 7.85
N ASP A 420 -12.30 -26.07 8.56
CA ASP A 420 -11.59 -25.09 9.38
C ASP A 420 -10.27 -24.68 8.73
N PHE A 421 -9.96 -23.39 8.82
CA PHE A 421 -8.77 -22.78 8.25
C PHE A 421 -7.86 -22.25 9.35
N VAL A 422 -6.56 -22.44 9.17
CA VAL A 422 -5.52 -21.84 9.99
C VAL A 422 -4.62 -21.02 9.08
N TRP A 423 -4.13 -19.89 9.57
CA TRP A 423 -3.32 -18.95 8.83
C TRP A 423 -1.91 -18.85 9.42
N ASP A 424 -0.96 -18.45 8.58
CA ASP A 424 0.41 -18.11 8.96
C ASP A 424 0.69 -16.71 8.39
N GLY A 425 0.37 -15.70 9.19
CA GLY A 425 0.19 -14.33 8.68
C GLY A 425 -0.91 -14.24 7.62
N SER A 426 -0.53 -13.87 6.40
CA SER A 426 -1.42 -13.74 5.24
C SER A 426 -1.57 -15.02 4.42
N ASN A 427 -0.71 -16.02 4.62
CA ASN A 427 -0.72 -17.27 3.86
C ASN A 427 -1.62 -18.31 4.55
N LEU A 428 -2.44 -19.02 3.76
CA LEU A 428 -3.24 -20.13 4.28
C LEU A 428 -2.31 -21.28 4.70
N ALA A 429 -2.35 -21.62 5.99
CA ALA A 429 -1.44 -22.57 6.59
C ALA A 429 -1.92 -24.01 6.40
N GLU A 430 -3.20 -24.23 6.71
CA GLU A 430 -3.81 -25.54 6.83
C GLU A 430 -5.33 -25.43 6.64
N GLU A 431 -5.90 -26.37 5.88
CA GLU A 431 -7.33 -26.69 5.87
C GLU A 431 -7.55 -28.00 6.64
N LEU A 432 -8.57 -28.07 7.49
CA LEU A 432 -9.00 -29.29 8.17
C LEU A 432 -10.45 -29.63 7.78
N ARG A 433 -10.67 -30.82 7.24
CA ARG A 433 -11.99 -31.32 6.83
C ARG A 433 -12.13 -32.80 7.18
N GLY A 434 -13.14 -33.15 7.98
CA GLY A 434 -13.43 -34.55 8.32
C GLY A 434 -12.24 -35.30 8.92
N GLY A 435 -11.37 -34.60 9.67
CA GLY A 435 -10.13 -35.13 10.24
C GLY A 435 -8.94 -35.18 9.29
N THR A 436 -9.13 -34.94 7.99
CA THR A 436 -8.03 -34.82 7.01
C THR A 436 -7.52 -33.37 7.00
N ALA A 437 -6.22 -33.20 7.22
CA ALA A 437 -5.57 -31.89 7.12
C ALA A 437 -4.84 -31.76 5.78
N VAL A 438 -5.03 -30.66 5.07
CA VAL A 438 -4.24 -30.27 3.90
C VAL A 438 -3.37 -29.09 4.31
N VAL A 439 -2.05 -29.23 4.17
CA VAL A 439 -1.07 -28.25 4.60
C VAL A 439 -0.26 -27.76 3.41
N TRP A 440 -0.01 -26.45 3.37
CA TRP A 440 0.84 -25.83 2.36
C TRP A 440 2.11 -25.25 3.00
N ASP A 441 3.24 -25.47 2.34
CA ASP A 441 4.49 -24.76 2.62
C ASP A 441 4.74 -23.73 1.51
N TRP A 442 5.14 -22.52 1.92
CA TRP A 442 5.29 -21.36 1.04
C TRP A 442 6.76 -20.96 0.91
N GLU A 443 7.14 -20.38 -0.23
CA GLU A 443 8.46 -19.77 -0.40
C GLU A 443 8.59 -18.58 0.57
N PRO A 444 9.61 -18.55 1.45
CA PRO A 444 9.72 -17.55 2.50
C PRO A 444 9.59 -16.10 1.99
N GLY A 445 8.63 -15.36 2.54
CA GLY A 445 8.40 -13.95 2.22
C GLY A 445 7.59 -13.71 0.94
N THR A 446 6.99 -14.75 0.37
CA THR A 446 6.17 -14.69 -0.85
C THR A 446 4.85 -15.44 -0.69
N GLU A 447 4.01 -15.32 -1.71
CA GLU A 447 2.73 -16.02 -1.85
C GLU A 447 2.84 -17.21 -2.80
N ARG A 448 4.06 -17.74 -3.03
CA ARG A 448 4.31 -18.86 -3.94
C ARG A 448 4.34 -20.18 -3.15
N PRO A 449 3.38 -21.09 -3.34
CA PRO A 449 3.39 -22.38 -2.66
C PRO A 449 4.44 -23.33 -3.26
N ILE A 450 5.10 -24.11 -2.40
CA ILE A 450 6.17 -25.07 -2.76
C ILE A 450 5.66 -26.51 -2.66
N THR A 451 4.88 -26.83 -1.63
CA THR A 451 4.38 -28.19 -1.38
C THR A 451 2.92 -28.17 -0.91
N GLN A 452 2.23 -29.28 -1.17
CA GLN A 452 0.96 -29.62 -0.54
C GLN A 452 1.09 -30.98 0.13
N ILE A 453 0.61 -31.09 1.37
CA ILE A 453 0.68 -32.32 2.16
C ILE A 453 -0.71 -32.64 2.69
N GLU A 454 -1.21 -33.83 2.34
CA GLU A 454 -2.46 -34.34 2.91
C GLU A 454 -2.14 -35.31 4.05
N ARG A 455 -2.68 -35.04 5.24
CA ARG A 455 -2.52 -35.84 6.45
C ARG A 455 -3.86 -36.44 6.82
N ILE A 456 -3.97 -37.75 6.65
CA ILE A 456 -5.16 -38.53 7.04
C ILE A 456 -4.79 -39.31 8.30
N PRO A 457 -5.57 -39.22 9.40
CA PRO A 457 -5.30 -39.96 10.62
C PRO A 457 -5.12 -41.47 10.35
N GLY A 458 -4.02 -42.04 10.84
CA GLY A 458 -3.68 -43.45 10.68
C GLY A 458 -3.12 -43.84 9.31
N GLN A 459 -2.83 -42.89 8.42
CA GLN A 459 -2.17 -43.13 7.13
C GLN A 459 -0.89 -42.29 7.01
N ASP A 460 0.01 -42.73 6.13
CA ASP A 460 1.16 -41.92 5.74
C ASP A 460 0.69 -40.66 4.99
N ALA A 461 1.40 -39.56 5.22
CA ALA A 461 1.09 -38.29 4.57
C ALA A 461 1.31 -38.39 3.06
N ARG A 462 0.37 -37.87 2.27
CA ARG A 462 0.53 -37.77 0.81
C ARG A 462 1.22 -36.46 0.48
N PHE A 463 2.40 -36.56 -0.11
CA PHE A 463 3.23 -35.43 -0.47
C PHE A 463 3.06 -35.06 -1.95
N HIS A 464 2.94 -33.77 -2.21
CA HIS A 464 3.02 -33.21 -3.55
C HIS A 464 3.97 -32.01 -3.58
N ALA A 465 4.85 -31.96 -4.58
CA ALA A 465 5.58 -30.74 -4.93
C ALA A 465 4.72 -29.89 -5.88
N ILE A 466 4.72 -28.57 -5.69
CA ILE A 466 3.93 -27.63 -6.48
C ILE A 466 4.83 -26.93 -7.50
N VAL A 467 4.37 -26.91 -8.75
CA VAL A 467 4.88 -26.04 -9.81
C VAL A 467 3.87 -24.92 -10.03
N THR A 468 4.36 -23.69 -10.09
CA THR A 468 3.53 -22.48 -10.26
C THR A 468 3.72 -21.85 -11.63
N ASP A 469 2.72 -21.08 -12.07
CA ASP A 469 2.81 -20.21 -13.25
C ASP A 469 3.69 -18.96 -12.95
N LEU A 470 3.67 -17.99 -13.88
CA LEU A 470 4.45 -16.75 -13.79
C LEU A 470 4.11 -15.89 -12.58
N VAL A 471 2.87 -15.93 -12.11
CA VAL A 471 2.39 -15.08 -11.01
C VAL A 471 2.39 -15.81 -9.68
N GLY A 472 2.57 -17.13 -9.67
CA GLY A 472 2.61 -17.95 -8.46
C GLY A 472 1.39 -18.84 -8.26
N SER A 473 0.45 -18.89 -9.21
CA SER A 473 -0.71 -19.78 -9.14
C SER A 473 -0.27 -21.23 -9.35
N PRO A 474 -0.73 -22.20 -8.55
CA PRO A 474 -0.44 -23.61 -8.79
C PRO A 474 -0.90 -24.07 -10.18
N SER A 475 0.03 -24.58 -10.97
CA SER A 475 -0.21 -25.13 -12.31
C SER A 475 -0.20 -26.65 -12.31
N GLU A 476 0.68 -27.27 -11.51
CA GLU A 476 0.81 -28.71 -11.38
C GLU A 476 1.09 -29.15 -9.93
N LEU A 477 0.50 -30.28 -9.52
CA LEU A 477 0.93 -31.07 -8.36
C LEU A 477 1.70 -32.29 -8.86
N LEU A 478 2.93 -32.45 -8.38
CA LEU A 478 3.79 -33.58 -8.70
C LEU A 478 3.85 -34.55 -7.53
N ASP A 479 3.61 -35.84 -7.77
CA ASP A 479 3.86 -36.88 -6.79
C ASP A 479 5.38 -37.16 -6.62
N GLU A 480 5.74 -38.05 -5.70
CA GLU A 480 7.14 -38.40 -5.40
C GLU A 480 7.88 -39.09 -6.55
N ALA A 481 7.15 -39.71 -7.47
CA ALA A 481 7.69 -40.31 -8.69
C ALA A 481 7.84 -39.29 -9.83
N GLY A 482 7.32 -38.07 -9.65
CA GLY A 482 7.31 -37.01 -10.64
C GLY A 482 6.18 -37.14 -11.66
N ASN A 483 5.11 -37.90 -11.35
CA ASN A 483 3.90 -37.87 -12.17
C ASN A 483 3.09 -36.61 -11.83
N VAL A 484 2.44 -36.02 -12.84
CA VAL A 484 1.50 -34.92 -12.66
C VAL A 484 0.20 -35.49 -12.09
N ALA A 485 0.04 -35.39 -10.76
CA ALA A 485 -1.13 -35.88 -10.03
C ALA A 485 -2.36 -34.95 -10.22
N TRP A 486 -2.10 -33.68 -10.50
CA TRP A 486 -3.10 -32.68 -10.82
C TRP A 486 -2.50 -31.59 -11.72
N HIS A 487 -3.33 -31.07 -12.63
CA HIS A 487 -3.05 -29.90 -13.45
C HIS A 487 -4.35 -29.10 -13.60
N LEU A 488 -4.25 -27.77 -13.56
CA LEU A 488 -5.37 -26.87 -13.76
C LEU A 488 -5.34 -26.20 -15.12
N HIS A 489 -6.44 -26.34 -15.86
CA HIS A 489 -6.71 -25.55 -17.06
C HIS A 489 -7.79 -24.51 -16.76
N THR A 490 -7.41 -23.24 -16.80
CA THR A 490 -8.33 -22.11 -16.59
C THR A 490 -8.38 -21.19 -17.81
N SER A 491 -9.43 -20.38 -17.89
CA SER A 491 -9.39 -19.16 -18.68
C SER A 491 -8.35 -18.18 -18.13
N LEU A 492 -8.06 -17.12 -18.88
CA LEU A 492 -7.22 -16.00 -18.45
C LEU A 492 -7.60 -15.46 -17.06
N TRP A 493 -8.89 -15.39 -16.74
CA TRP A 493 -9.42 -14.83 -15.49
C TRP A 493 -9.70 -15.90 -14.42
N GLY A 494 -9.12 -17.09 -14.56
CA GLY A 494 -9.15 -18.12 -13.52
C GLY A 494 -10.42 -19.00 -13.53
N LYS A 495 -11.27 -18.90 -14.56
CA LYS A 495 -12.41 -19.81 -14.72
C LYS A 495 -11.92 -21.21 -15.06
N VAL A 496 -12.22 -22.20 -14.22
CA VAL A 496 -11.86 -23.59 -14.49
C VAL A 496 -12.57 -24.10 -15.76
N LEU A 497 -11.80 -24.55 -16.74
CA LEU A 497 -12.29 -25.02 -18.05
C LEU A 497 -12.32 -26.55 -18.17
N SER A 498 -11.73 -27.28 -17.24
CA SER A 498 -11.70 -28.74 -17.25
C SER A 498 -11.78 -29.31 -15.84
N PRO A 499 -12.48 -30.44 -15.64
CA PRO A 499 -12.63 -31.03 -14.32
C PRO A 499 -11.27 -31.44 -13.74
N PRO A 500 -11.06 -31.31 -12.42
CA PRO A 500 -9.79 -31.67 -11.79
C PRO A 500 -9.53 -33.19 -11.83
N GLY A 501 -8.25 -33.57 -11.78
CA GLY A 501 -7.79 -34.95 -11.66
C GLY A 501 -8.00 -35.56 -10.26
N GLN A 502 -7.25 -36.63 -9.93
CA GLN A 502 -7.40 -37.35 -8.64
C GLN A 502 -6.87 -36.58 -7.43
N ALA A 503 -5.76 -35.86 -7.56
CA ALA A 503 -5.34 -34.88 -6.55
C ALA A 503 -6.05 -33.55 -6.80
N TYR A 504 -6.14 -32.69 -5.78
CA TYR A 504 -6.79 -31.39 -5.90
C TYR A 504 -6.14 -30.35 -5.00
N THR A 505 -6.06 -29.11 -5.48
CA THR A 505 -5.74 -27.95 -4.63
C THR A 505 -6.80 -26.85 -4.80
N PRO A 506 -7.28 -26.24 -3.70
CA PRO A 506 -8.22 -25.13 -3.75
C PRO A 506 -7.54 -23.79 -4.06
N LEU A 507 -6.22 -23.72 -4.01
CA LEU A 507 -5.47 -22.50 -4.29
C LEU A 507 -5.66 -22.06 -5.76
N ARG A 508 -5.79 -20.75 -5.99
CA ARG A 508 -5.96 -20.14 -7.32
C ARG A 508 -4.86 -19.11 -7.56
N PHE A 509 -5.18 -17.91 -8.05
CA PHE A 509 -4.21 -16.80 -8.02
C PHE A 509 -3.67 -16.63 -6.59
N PRO A 510 -2.46 -16.10 -6.40
CA PRO A 510 -1.92 -15.87 -5.06
C PRO A 510 -2.93 -15.14 -4.16
N GLY A 511 -3.10 -15.63 -2.92
CA GLY A 511 -4.12 -15.16 -1.97
C GLY A 511 -5.51 -15.78 -2.09
N GLN A 512 -5.80 -16.52 -3.18
CA GLN A 512 -7.13 -16.99 -3.50
C GLN A 512 -7.39 -18.47 -3.15
N TYR A 513 -8.56 -18.73 -2.59
CA TYR A 513 -9.10 -20.06 -2.28
C TYR A 513 -10.44 -20.28 -3.01
N HIS A 514 -10.55 -21.34 -3.81
CA HIS A 514 -11.78 -21.67 -4.54
C HIS A 514 -12.81 -22.36 -3.66
N ASP A 515 -14.02 -21.79 -3.62
CA ASP A 515 -15.19 -22.33 -2.95
C ASP A 515 -16.09 -23.09 -3.95
N PRO A 516 -16.13 -24.44 -3.92
CA PRO A 516 -16.92 -25.21 -4.88
C PRO A 516 -18.42 -24.91 -4.84
N GLU A 517 -18.96 -24.55 -3.68
CA GLU A 517 -20.38 -24.27 -3.48
C GLU A 517 -20.87 -23.01 -4.23
N THR A 518 -19.96 -22.07 -4.51
CA THR A 518 -20.25 -20.82 -5.22
C THR A 518 -19.52 -20.69 -6.54
N GLY A 519 -18.42 -21.42 -6.74
CA GLY A 519 -17.47 -21.18 -7.82
C GLY A 519 -16.70 -19.85 -7.69
N LEU A 520 -16.87 -19.12 -6.58
CA LEU A 520 -16.12 -17.91 -6.28
C LEU A 520 -14.76 -18.26 -5.68
N HIS A 521 -13.85 -17.30 -5.72
CA HIS A 521 -12.58 -17.39 -5.02
C HIS A 521 -12.59 -16.43 -3.83
N TYR A 522 -12.49 -16.96 -2.61
CA TYR A 522 -12.20 -16.15 -1.42
C TYR A 522 -10.77 -15.60 -1.55
N ASN A 523 -10.61 -14.28 -1.51
CA ASN A 523 -9.34 -13.59 -1.64
C ASN A 523 -9.11 -12.66 -0.45
N PHE A 524 -8.78 -13.25 0.70
CA PHE A 524 -8.49 -12.62 1.98
C PHE A 524 -9.53 -11.58 2.46
N LYS A 525 -9.56 -10.36 1.90
CA LYS A 525 -10.54 -9.31 2.23
C LYS A 525 -11.77 -9.27 1.33
N ARG A 526 -11.73 -9.86 0.13
CA ARG A 526 -12.83 -9.81 -0.86
C ARG A 526 -13.14 -11.18 -1.46
N TYR A 527 -14.24 -11.26 -2.21
CA TYR A 527 -14.63 -12.43 -2.99
C TYR A 527 -14.54 -12.11 -4.48
N TYR A 528 -13.78 -12.91 -5.22
CA TYR A 528 -13.52 -12.76 -6.65
C TYR A 528 -14.41 -13.72 -7.46
N ASP A 529 -15.04 -13.21 -8.52
CA ASP A 529 -15.79 -14.02 -9.48
C ASP A 529 -14.98 -14.24 -10.78
N PRO A 530 -14.48 -15.46 -11.04
CA PRO A 530 -13.77 -15.75 -12.28
C PRO A 530 -14.64 -15.65 -13.55
N ASP A 531 -15.98 -15.66 -13.42
CA ASP A 531 -16.87 -15.46 -14.57
C ASP A 531 -16.87 -14.00 -15.05
N THR A 532 -16.64 -13.04 -14.16
CA THR A 532 -16.65 -11.59 -14.48
C THR A 532 -15.26 -10.97 -14.46
N GLY A 533 -14.28 -11.61 -13.82
CA GLY A 533 -12.93 -11.08 -13.65
C GLY A 533 -12.85 -9.97 -12.58
N ARG A 534 -13.81 -9.93 -11.65
CA ARG A 534 -14.03 -8.79 -10.72
C ARG A 534 -14.41 -9.25 -9.32
N TYR A 535 -14.31 -8.35 -8.35
CA TYR A 535 -14.79 -8.58 -6.99
C TYR A 535 -16.29 -8.35 -6.85
N LEU A 536 -16.88 -8.99 -5.83
CA LEU A 536 -18.32 -8.87 -5.49
C LEU A 536 -18.64 -7.67 -4.58
N SER A 537 -17.63 -6.99 -4.04
CA SER A 537 -17.75 -5.83 -3.15
C SER A 537 -16.64 -4.82 -3.42
N HIS A 538 -16.94 -3.54 -3.16
CA HIS A 538 -16.01 -2.44 -3.37
C HIS A 538 -14.73 -2.61 -2.55
N ASP A 539 -13.61 -2.15 -3.12
CA ASP A 539 -12.36 -2.04 -2.38
C ASP A 539 -12.53 -1.10 -1.19
N PRO A 540 -12.24 -1.54 0.04
CA PRO A 540 -12.30 -0.67 1.20
C PRO A 540 -11.34 0.52 1.14
N LEU A 541 -10.29 0.46 0.32
CA LEU A 541 -9.36 1.56 0.05
C LEU A 541 -9.86 2.52 -1.05
N GLY A 542 -11.07 2.33 -1.57
CA GLY A 542 -11.64 3.22 -2.59
C GLY A 542 -10.85 3.22 -3.89
N LEU A 543 -10.39 4.39 -4.34
CA LEU A 543 -9.67 4.57 -5.60
C LEU A 543 -8.13 4.56 -5.48
N GLU A 544 -7.56 4.42 -4.28
CA GLU A 544 -6.10 4.34 -4.12
C GLU A 544 -5.49 3.15 -4.89
N PRO A 545 -6.05 1.93 -4.80
CA PRO A 545 -5.41 0.79 -5.44
C PRO A 545 -5.66 0.72 -6.95
N ALA A 546 -6.82 1.19 -7.40
CA ALA A 546 -7.24 1.16 -8.79
C ALA A 546 -8.35 2.20 -9.07
N SER A 547 -8.44 2.63 -10.33
CA SER A 547 -9.49 3.52 -10.83
C SER A 547 -10.90 2.93 -10.79
N ASP A 548 -11.01 1.61 -10.63
CA ASP A 548 -12.25 0.88 -10.44
C ASP A 548 -12.12 0.01 -9.18
N SER A 549 -12.78 0.42 -8.11
CA SER A 549 -12.77 -0.27 -6.81
C SER A 549 -13.32 -1.72 -6.83
N LEU A 550 -13.92 -2.18 -7.92
CA LEU A 550 -14.40 -3.56 -8.08
C LEU A 550 -13.48 -4.40 -8.99
N ALA A 551 -12.44 -3.80 -9.57
CA ALA A 551 -11.49 -4.49 -10.43
C ALA A 551 -10.54 -5.39 -9.61
N TYR A 552 -10.04 -6.45 -10.25
CA TYR A 552 -8.95 -7.26 -9.71
C TYR A 552 -7.59 -6.63 -10.08
N VAL A 553 -7.01 -7.04 -11.21
CA VAL A 553 -5.75 -6.50 -11.73
C VAL A 553 -5.89 -6.25 -13.23
N GLY A 554 -5.11 -5.32 -13.78
CA GLY A 554 -5.15 -5.01 -15.23
C GLY A 554 -4.68 -6.16 -16.13
N ASN A 555 -3.73 -6.97 -15.68
CA ASN A 555 -3.25 -8.15 -16.41
C ASN A 555 -2.91 -9.31 -15.44
N PRO A 556 -3.71 -10.39 -15.39
CA PRO A 556 -3.55 -11.47 -14.42
C PRO A 556 -2.37 -12.42 -14.72
N THR A 557 -1.65 -12.20 -15.82
CA THR A 557 -0.41 -12.94 -16.14
C THR A 557 0.85 -12.25 -15.60
N ASP A 558 0.69 -11.06 -15.02
CA ASP A 558 1.78 -10.16 -14.68
C ASP A 558 1.60 -9.49 -13.30
N MET A 559 0.36 -9.34 -12.83
CA MET A 559 0.04 -8.76 -11.53
C MET A 559 -0.84 -9.69 -10.69
N ILE A 560 -0.75 -9.51 -9.37
CA ILE A 560 -1.50 -10.25 -8.37
C ILE A 560 -2.05 -9.29 -7.32
N ASP A 561 -3.14 -9.67 -6.66
CA ASP A 561 -3.61 -8.97 -5.46
C ASP A 561 -3.89 -10.01 -4.35
N PRO A 562 -2.87 -10.40 -3.57
CA PRO A 562 -2.98 -11.48 -2.61
C PRO A 562 -3.86 -11.19 -1.40
N LEU A 563 -4.08 -9.91 -1.11
CA LEU A 563 -4.92 -9.48 0.02
C LEU A 563 -6.33 -9.14 -0.43
N GLY A 564 -6.55 -9.03 -1.75
CA GLY A 564 -7.77 -8.45 -2.29
C GLY A 564 -7.91 -6.99 -1.90
N LEU A 565 -6.83 -6.21 -1.95
CA LEU A 565 -6.78 -4.78 -1.67
C LEU A 565 -5.89 -4.00 -2.65
N VAL A 566 -4.70 -4.50 -2.98
CA VAL A 566 -3.73 -3.74 -3.78
C VAL A 566 -3.01 -4.65 -4.76
N ALA A 567 -3.11 -4.30 -6.04
CA ALA A 567 -2.37 -4.98 -7.10
C ALA A 567 -0.86 -4.77 -6.94
N THR A 568 -0.10 -5.84 -7.08
CA THR A 568 1.36 -5.84 -7.00
C THR A 568 1.96 -6.74 -8.07
N LYS A 569 3.23 -6.52 -8.40
CA LYS A 569 4.01 -7.48 -9.19
C LYS A 569 4.36 -8.69 -8.31
N PRO A 570 4.30 -9.93 -8.84
CA PRO A 570 4.71 -11.11 -8.10
C PRO A 570 6.18 -11.01 -7.71
N GLN A 571 6.53 -11.48 -6.51
CA GLN A 571 7.91 -11.55 -6.08
C GLN A 571 8.63 -12.72 -6.78
N THR A 572 9.64 -12.43 -7.59
CA THR A 572 10.46 -13.44 -8.27
C THR A 572 11.62 -13.91 -7.39
N GLY A 573 11.29 -14.74 -6.40
CA GLY A 573 12.24 -15.39 -5.50
C GLY A 573 12.68 -14.53 -4.31
N PRO A 574 13.49 -15.10 -3.38
CA PRO A 574 13.98 -14.42 -2.19
C PRO A 574 15.12 -13.49 -2.59
N CYS A 575 14.84 -12.45 -3.36
CA CYS A 575 15.84 -11.47 -3.75
C CYS A 575 15.95 -10.41 -2.65
N PRO A 576 17.10 -10.30 -1.97
CA PRO A 576 17.35 -9.18 -1.09
C PRO A 576 17.65 -8.01 -2.03
N LYS A 577 16.69 -7.09 -2.20
CA LYS A 577 16.94 -5.76 -2.80
C LYS A 577 18.18 -5.05 -2.16
N ALA A 578 18.63 -5.53 -0.99
CA ALA A 578 19.87 -5.15 -0.33
C ALA A 578 21.18 -5.64 -0.99
N ILE A 579 21.24 -6.80 -1.68
CA ILE A 579 22.49 -7.35 -2.23
C ILE A 579 22.90 -6.63 -3.52
N ALA A 580 21.98 -6.22 -4.38
CA ALA A 580 22.31 -5.40 -5.56
C ALA A 580 22.98 -4.07 -5.15
N LYS A 581 22.49 -3.42 -4.08
CA LYS A 581 23.11 -2.24 -3.47
C LYS A 581 24.45 -2.54 -2.77
N ALA A 582 24.62 -3.74 -2.19
CA ALA A 582 25.85 -4.13 -1.50
C ALA A 582 26.96 -4.60 -2.44
N ALA A 583 26.63 -5.27 -3.55
CA ALA A 583 27.59 -5.69 -4.59
C ALA A 583 28.15 -4.48 -5.35
N ALA A 584 27.33 -3.44 -5.57
CA ALA A 584 27.79 -2.15 -6.07
C ALA A 584 28.78 -1.44 -5.10
N LYS A 585 28.63 -1.66 -3.79
CA LYS A 585 29.56 -1.12 -2.77
C LYS A 585 30.81 -1.97 -2.53
N LYS A 586 30.76 -3.29 -2.74
CA LYS A 586 31.87 -4.22 -2.47
C LYS A 586 32.95 -4.28 -3.56
N LYS A 587 32.77 -3.64 -4.72
CA LYS A 587 33.84 -3.49 -5.73
C LYS A 587 34.92 -2.45 -5.38
N ARG A 588 35.04 -2.01 -4.11
CA ARG A 588 36.13 -1.13 -3.67
C ARG A 588 37.02 -1.76 -2.58
N SER A 589 38.16 -2.27 -3.06
CA SER A 589 39.50 -2.35 -2.42
C SER A 589 39.84 -3.58 -1.56
N PRO A 590 41.14 -3.91 -1.27
CA PRO A 590 42.43 -3.29 -1.67
C PRO A 590 43.57 -4.25 -2.13
N GLY A 591 44.51 -3.73 -2.94
CA GLY A 591 45.95 -4.07 -2.91
C GLY A 591 46.53 -5.05 -3.95
N ASN A 592 47.35 -4.56 -4.91
CA ASN A 592 48.81 -4.74 -4.89
C ASN A 592 49.50 -3.88 -5.98
N ARG A 593 50.72 -3.43 -5.68
CA ARG A 593 51.48 -2.36 -6.35
C ARG A 593 52.58 -2.96 -7.24
N VAL A 594 52.59 -2.69 -8.55
CA VAL A 594 53.80 -2.77 -9.40
C VAL A 594 53.79 -1.64 -10.43
N THR A 595 54.95 -1.01 -10.58
CA THR A 595 55.27 0.26 -11.26
C THR A 595 55.67 0.08 -12.73
N LYS A 596 55.39 1.08 -13.59
CA LYS A 596 56.28 1.63 -14.66
C LYS A 596 55.57 2.73 -15.53
N PRO A 597 56.29 3.54 -16.34
CA PRO A 597 56.76 4.88 -16.00
C PRO A 597 56.09 6.01 -16.82
N THR A 598 56.27 7.25 -16.36
CA THR A 598 55.74 8.49 -16.95
C THR A 598 56.53 8.94 -18.20
N PRO A 599 55.86 9.50 -19.22
CA PRO A 599 56.44 10.57 -20.03
C PRO A 599 55.68 11.92 -19.87
N THR A 600 56.49 12.97 -19.98
CA THR A 600 56.33 14.40 -19.67
C THR A 600 55.37 15.15 -20.62
N PRO A 601 54.90 16.37 -20.27
CA PRO A 601 53.60 16.92 -20.66
C PRO A 601 53.67 18.01 -21.76
N GLY A 602 52.65 18.00 -22.63
CA GLY A 602 52.21 19.12 -23.47
C GLY A 602 51.00 19.86 -22.86
N PRO A 603 50.61 21.05 -23.38
CA PRO A 603 50.23 22.21 -22.59
C PRO A 603 48.92 22.02 -21.81
N LYS A 604 48.99 22.27 -20.50
CA LYS A 604 47.82 22.39 -19.62
C LYS A 604 47.06 23.68 -19.98
N LYS A 605 45.75 23.55 -20.25
CA LYS A 605 44.82 24.69 -20.10
C LYS A 605 44.98 25.28 -18.68
N PRO A 606 44.88 26.61 -18.51
CA PRO A 606 45.09 27.24 -17.22
C PRO A 606 44.12 26.64 -16.21
N ARG A 607 44.66 25.87 -15.26
CA ARG A 607 43.95 25.55 -14.03
C ARG A 607 43.75 26.89 -13.34
N ARG A 608 42.50 27.33 -13.21
CA ARG A 608 42.16 28.18 -12.07
C ARG A 608 42.66 27.45 -10.82
N PRO A 609 43.40 28.14 -9.93
CA PRO A 609 43.81 27.51 -8.68
C PRO A 609 42.55 26.97 -8.00
N PRO A 610 42.58 25.77 -7.42
CA PRO A 610 41.61 25.48 -6.38
C PRO A 610 41.89 26.55 -5.33
N GLN A 611 41.03 27.56 -5.22
CA GLN A 611 40.96 28.28 -3.97
C GLN A 611 40.50 27.24 -2.97
N SER A 612 41.50 26.73 -2.25
CA SER A 612 41.32 26.12 -0.96
C SER A 612 40.39 27.05 -0.18
N TYR A 613 39.18 26.57 0.08
CA TYR A 613 38.54 27.01 1.30
C TYR A 613 39.46 26.53 2.42
N ALA A 614 40.02 27.50 3.13
CA ALA A 614 40.69 27.26 4.40
C ALA A 614 39.73 26.50 5.32
N ASP A 615 40.32 25.64 6.15
CA ASP A 615 39.67 24.80 7.15
C ASP A 615 38.34 25.36 7.66
N GLY A 616 37.23 24.64 7.42
CA GLY A 616 35.95 25.04 8.02
C GLY A 616 34.65 24.43 7.52
N THR A 617 34.60 23.59 6.46
CA THR A 617 33.30 23.08 5.96
C THR A 617 33.36 21.63 5.48
N HIS A 618 32.29 20.89 5.79
CA HIS A 618 32.12 19.43 5.68
C HIS A 618 32.98 18.55 6.60
N GLY A 619 32.92 18.86 7.89
CA GLY A 619 33.47 18.01 8.94
C GLY A 619 32.91 18.28 10.33
N ALA A 620 31.61 18.57 10.48
CA ALA A 620 31.04 18.97 11.78
C ALA A 620 30.05 17.98 12.42
N LYS A 621 29.46 17.01 11.70
CA LYS A 621 28.62 15.99 12.37
C LYS A 621 29.45 14.92 13.10
N LYS A 622 30.48 14.37 12.45
CA LYS A 622 31.33 13.33 13.04
C LYS A 622 32.33 13.87 14.07
N ARG A 623 32.73 15.14 13.93
CA ARG A 623 33.67 15.80 14.84
C ARG A 623 32.98 16.31 16.10
N GLU A 624 31.74 16.79 16.01
CA GLU A 624 30.95 17.19 17.18
C GLU A 624 30.41 15.97 17.95
N GLN A 625 30.03 14.89 17.25
CA GLN A 625 29.72 13.61 17.89
C GLN A 625 30.94 13.04 18.62
N ASN A 626 32.13 13.02 18.00
CA ASN A 626 33.37 12.59 18.67
C ASN A 626 33.84 13.55 19.78
N ARG A 627 33.54 14.86 19.68
CA ARG A 627 33.85 15.85 20.73
C ARG A 627 32.92 15.70 21.93
N LEU A 628 31.63 15.44 21.72
CA LEU A 628 30.65 15.18 22.77
C LEU A 628 30.89 13.83 23.45
N THR A 629 31.20 12.78 22.68
CA THR A 629 31.62 11.48 23.26
C THR A 629 32.94 11.61 24.03
N GLY A 630 33.91 12.38 23.51
CA GLY A 630 35.19 12.63 24.19
C GLY A 630 35.12 13.55 25.41
N LYS A 631 34.11 14.42 25.50
CA LYS A 631 33.88 15.34 26.64
C LYS A 631 33.15 14.65 27.79
N TYR A 632 32.19 13.76 27.51
CA TYR A 632 31.49 12.98 28.54
C TYR A 632 32.34 11.86 29.15
N ASP A 633 33.33 11.33 28.43
CA ASP A 633 34.21 10.26 28.94
C ASP A 633 35.43 10.74 29.76
N ASN A 634 35.74 12.05 29.79
CA ASN A 634 37.03 12.54 30.33
C ASN A 634 36.97 13.62 31.41
N GLU A 635 35.81 14.20 31.76
CA GLU A 635 35.72 15.20 32.86
C GLU A 635 35.02 14.69 34.14
N LEU A 636 34.63 13.42 34.21
CA LEU A 636 34.13 12.75 35.43
C LEU A 636 35.02 11.56 35.86
N LYS A 637 36.34 11.70 35.66
CA LYS A 637 37.37 10.73 36.11
C LYS A 637 38.13 11.20 37.35
N ALA A 638 37.47 11.92 38.24
CA ALA A 638 37.89 11.99 39.63
C ALA A 638 36.86 11.22 40.44
N ASP A 639 37.32 10.24 41.22
CA ASP A 639 36.54 9.51 42.25
C ASP A 639 35.89 8.18 41.80
N GLY A 640 36.73 7.36 41.16
CA GLY A 640 36.66 5.88 41.05
C GLY A 640 35.45 5.11 41.61
N ARG A 641 34.33 5.08 40.88
CA ARG A 641 33.24 4.12 41.07
C ARG A 641 32.75 3.53 39.73
N GLU A 642 32.37 2.26 39.76
CA GLU A 642 32.16 1.34 38.62
C GLU A 642 30.96 1.68 37.71
N LYS A 643 31.00 1.10 36.48
CA LYS A 643 30.07 1.32 35.36
C LYS A 643 28.61 0.99 35.69
N VAL A 644 27.70 1.93 35.40
CA VAL A 644 26.26 1.69 35.23
C VAL A 644 25.88 2.10 33.80
N SER A 645 25.55 1.15 32.93
CA SER A 645 24.93 1.43 31.64
C SER A 645 23.42 1.58 31.85
N GLY A 646 22.97 2.81 32.10
CA GLY A 646 21.57 3.16 32.27
C GLY A 646 20.99 3.87 31.04
N GLN A 647 20.02 3.22 30.41
CA GLN A 647 18.89 3.90 29.77
C GLN A 647 18.00 4.55 30.85
N SER A 648 17.16 5.53 30.45
CA SER A 648 16.09 6.25 31.18
C SER A 648 16.46 7.73 31.46
N HIS A 649 15.67 8.79 31.22
CA HIS A 649 14.26 9.10 30.87
C HIS A 649 14.24 10.44 30.07
N GLU A 650 13.37 10.67 29.07
CA GLU A 650 12.09 11.47 29.08
C GLU A 650 12.24 12.88 29.68
N SER A 651 11.75 14.01 29.14
CA SER A 651 10.57 14.44 28.35
C SER A 651 10.93 15.79 27.65
N GLU A 652 10.37 16.28 26.54
CA GLU A 652 9.03 16.88 26.35
C GLU A 652 8.89 17.26 24.86
N HIS A 653 7.90 16.67 24.16
CA HIS A 653 7.03 17.24 23.10
C HIS A 653 6.30 16.09 22.37
N PRO A 654 4.95 16.13 22.27
CA PRO A 654 4.12 15.10 21.65
C PRO A 654 4.17 15.22 20.13
N ILE A 655 4.52 14.13 19.43
CA ILE A 655 4.71 14.10 17.98
C ILE A 655 3.56 13.29 17.33
N PRO A 656 2.97 13.78 16.22
CA PRO A 656 1.98 13.05 15.44
C PRO A 656 2.49 11.70 14.92
N TYR A 657 1.55 10.82 14.59
CA TYR A 657 1.65 9.40 14.22
C TYR A 657 2.65 9.01 13.10
N GLU A 658 3.47 9.92 12.58
CA GLU A 658 4.47 9.64 11.54
C GLU A 658 5.91 9.45 12.05
N ALA A 659 6.16 9.53 13.38
CA ALA A 659 7.51 9.42 13.94
C ALA A 659 7.83 8.13 14.73
N ILE A 660 6.89 7.19 14.93
CA ILE A 660 7.15 5.98 15.75
C ILE A 660 7.11 4.66 14.93
N GLY A 661 6.77 4.70 13.63
CA GLY A 661 6.83 3.52 12.74
C GLY A 661 8.15 3.29 11.99
N ARG A 662 9.08 4.26 11.99
CA ARG A 662 10.40 4.11 11.35
C ARG A 662 11.48 3.78 12.37
N GLY A 663 11.45 2.53 12.85
CA GLY A 663 12.65 1.83 13.25
C GLY A 663 13.65 1.84 12.08
N SER A 664 14.66 2.69 12.20
CA SER A 664 15.75 2.89 11.24
C SER A 664 16.39 1.58 10.76
N GLY A 665 16.36 1.36 9.45
CA GLY A 665 17.27 0.48 8.71
C GLY A 665 17.05 -1.02 8.89
N GLY A 666 17.03 -1.75 7.77
CA GLY A 666 16.89 -3.21 7.67
C GLY A 666 17.97 -4.04 8.38
N ALA A 667 18.06 -3.92 9.70
CA ALA A 667 18.99 -4.64 10.57
C ALA A 667 18.33 -5.21 11.84
N ARG A 668 17.00 -5.10 12.01
CA ARG A 668 16.25 -5.82 13.05
C ARG A 668 14.93 -6.42 12.52
N GLY A 669 15.05 -7.59 11.90
CA GLY A 669 14.24 -8.78 12.20
C GLY A 669 12.76 -8.90 11.81
N SER A 670 11.95 -7.85 11.67
CA SER A 670 10.51 -8.03 11.36
C SER A 670 10.29 -8.17 9.84
N SER A 671 9.73 -9.29 9.38
CA SER A 671 9.28 -9.45 7.99
C SER A 671 8.10 -8.52 7.67
N HIS A 672 7.80 -8.26 6.39
CA HIS A 672 6.58 -7.54 6.02
C HIS A 672 5.34 -8.21 6.61
N ALA A 673 5.22 -9.54 6.48
CA ALA A 673 4.15 -10.33 7.07
C ALA A 673 4.01 -10.14 8.60
N GLN A 674 5.11 -9.95 9.33
CA GLN A 674 5.06 -9.68 10.76
C GLN A 674 4.53 -8.28 11.04
N LYS A 675 4.92 -7.27 10.25
CA LYS A 675 4.32 -5.93 10.30
C LYS A 675 2.86 -5.94 9.84
N ASP A 676 2.49 -6.81 8.91
CA ASP A 676 1.11 -6.94 8.41
C ASP A 676 0.19 -7.57 9.46
N ILE A 677 0.73 -8.49 10.27
CA ILE A 677 0.06 -8.95 11.49
C ILE A 677 0.05 -7.79 12.49
N GLU A 678 1.20 -7.33 12.99
CA GLU A 678 1.34 -6.39 14.12
C GLU A 678 0.72 -5.00 13.92
N ASN A 679 0.62 -4.50 12.67
CA ASN A 679 0.17 -3.12 12.45
C ASN A 679 -1.34 -2.94 12.47
N HIS A 680 -2.14 -4.00 12.38
CA HIS A 680 -3.62 -4.09 12.54
C HIS A 680 -4.56 -3.02 11.92
N ALA A 681 -4.04 -1.96 11.31
CA ALA A 681 -4.75 -0.86 10.69
C ALA A 681 -5.38 -1.25 9.36
N TRP A 682 -4.89 -2.30 8.70
CA TRP A 682 -5.42 -2.76 7.42
C TRP A 682 -6.66 -3.65 7.56
N ALA A 683 -6.77 -4.41 8.65
CA ALA A 683 -7.99 -5.17 8.93
C ALA A 683 -9.16 -4.21 9.18
N TYR A 684 -8.87 -3.01 9.69
CA TYR A 684 -9.86 -2.10 10.23
C TYR A 684 -9.64 -0.65 9.83
N GLN A 685 -9.23 -0.41 8.58
CA GLN A 685 -9.31 0.87 7.85
C GLN A 685 -9.16 2.11 8.74
N GLU A 686 -8.08 2.18 9.52
CA GLU A 686 -7.95 3.15 10.61
C GLU A 686 -7.57 4.55 10.14
N ALA A 687 -6.97 4.61 8.97
CA ALA A 687 -6.87 5.80 8.16
C ALA A 687 -7.29 5.38 6.76
N LYS A 688 -7.84 6.31 5.99
CA LYS A 688 -7.67 6.24 4.55
C LYS A 688 -6.40 7.01 4.18
N PRO A 689 -5.19 6.41 4.28
CA PRO A 689 -4.08 6.87 3.45
C PRO A 689 -4.58 7.02 2.02
N ALA A 690 -5.53 6.17 1.59
CA ALA A 690 -6.14 6.16 0.28
C ALA A 690 -6.52 7.51 -0.32
N HIS A 691 -7.11 8.42 0.45
CA HIS A 691 -7.30 9.78 -0.06
C HIS A 691 -5.95 10.52 -0.11
N ALA A 692 -5.25 10.57 1.03
CA ALA A 692 -3.98 11.27 1.19
C ALA A 692 -2.81 10.76 0.32
N SER A 693 -2.91 9.58 -0.30
CA SER A 693 -1.93 8.91 -1.16
C SER A 693 -2.40 8.79 -2.61
N HIS A 694 -3.69 9.05 -2.89
CA HIS A 694 -4.23 9.12 -4.24
C HIS A 694 -3.39 10.10 -5.06
N GLN A 695 -3.15 9.81 -6.34
CA GLN A 695 -2.28 10.67 -7.14
C GLN A 695 -2.82 12.10 -7.24
N GLY A 696 -4.16 12.25 -7.35
CA GLY A 696 -4.87 13.52 -7.21
C GLY A 696 -4.77 14.21 -5.84
N THR A 697 -4.01 13.73 -4.85
CA THR A 697 -3.66 14.51 -3.64
C THR A 697 -2.19 14.94 -3.62
N GLY A 698 -1.42 14.61 -4.66
CA GLY A 698 -0.04 15.07 -4.85
C GLY A 698 1.02 14.33 -4.02
N ASN A 699 0.70 13.19 -3.41
CA ASN A 699 1.46 12.64 -2.28
C ASN A 699 2.09 11.24 -2.50
N LYS A 700 2.28 10.75 -3.73
CA LYS A 700 2.92 9.43 -3.93
C LYS A 700 4.37 9.42 -3.44
N GLY A 701 4.62 8.59 -2.42
CA GLY A 701 5.88 8.41 -1.67
C GLY A 701 7.06 7.75 -2.41
N THR A 702 7.30 8.10 -3.67
CA THR A 702 8.61 7.89 -4.32
C THR A 702 9.29 9.24 -4.46
N GLU A 703 10.59 9.28 -4.16
CA GLU A 703 11.48 10.45 -4.29
C GLU A 703 11.27 11.22 -5.61
N GLY A 704 10.29 12.12 -5.63
CA GLY A 704 10.30 13.30 -6.47
C GLY A 704 11.28 14.28 -5.83
N GLY A 705 12.23 14.78 -6.61
CA GLY A 705 13.36 15.60 -6.16
C GLY A 705 12.99 17.00 -5.63
N SER A 706 11.92 17.17 -4.87
CA SER A 706 11.56 18.46 -4.24
C SER A 706 11.86 18.54 -2.75
N GLY A 707 11.95 17.41 -2.03
CA GLY A 707 12.38 17.41 -0.64
C GLY A 707 11.53 18.23 0.35
N PHE A 708 10.22 18.42 0.10
CA PHE A 708 9.23 18.95 1.05
C PHE A 708 7.86 18.28 0.85
N THR A 709 7.08 18.10 1.92
CA THR A 709 5.66 17.68 1.85
C THR A 709 4.73 18.90 1.81
N GLY A 710 3.62 18.79 1.09
CA GLY A 710 2.79 19.93 0.67
C GLY A 710 1.77 20.50 1.68
N LYS A 711 1.67 20.02 2.92
CA LYS A 711 0.49 20.24 3.78
C LYS A 711 0.73 20.91 5.15
N SER A 712 1.79 21.69 5.33
CA SER A 712 1.97 22.42 6.62
C SER A 712 2.33 23.90 6.51
N TYR A 713 2.76 24.36 5.33
CA TYR A 713 3.16 25.76 5.12
C TYR A 713 2.01 26.63 4.59
N ARG A 714 1.27 26.13 3.60
CA ARG A 714 0.11 26.82 3.01
C ARG A 714 -1.09 26.85 3.94
N ASP A 715 -1.23 25.87 4.83
CA ASP A 715 -2.28 25.84 5.84
C ASP A 715 -2.02 26.87 6.95
N ALA A 716 -0.77 27.09 7.36
CA ALA A 716 -0.44 28.13 8.36
C ALA A 716 -0.56 29.55 7.78
N GLU A 717 -0.20 29.75 6.52
CA GLU A 717 -0.36 31.02 5.80
C GLU A 717 -1.86 31.34 5.58
N ARG A 718 -2.63 30.36 5.13
CA ARG A 718 -4.09 30.48 4.95
C ARG A 718 -4.82 30.67 6.27
N ASN A 719 -4.46 29.95 7.33
CA ASN A 719 -5.05 30.12 8.65
C ASN A 719 -4.74 31.50 9.26
N ALA A 720 -3.58 32.11 8.99
CA ALA A 720 -3.28 33.47 9.42
C ALA A 720 -4.07 34.53 8.62
N ILE A 721 -4.30 34.28 7.32
CA ILE A 721 -5.14 35.10 6.43
C ILE A 721 -6.63 35.02 6.83
N GLU A 722 -7.10 33.85 7.22
CA GLU A 722 -8.50 33.60 7.63
C GLU A 722 -8.80 34.02 9.07
N ALA A 723 -7.80 33.96 9.96
CA ALA A 723 -7.90 34.40 11.35
C ALA A 723 -7.77 35.93 11.53
N GLY A 724 -7.53 36.68 10.45
CA GLY A 724 -7.34 38.12 10.53
C GLY A 724 -6.06 38.53 11.28
N ASP A 725 -5.00 37.71 11.18
CA ASP A 725 -3.67 37.98 11.73
C ASP A 725 -2.67 38.32 10.60
N PRO A 726 -2.69 39.58 10.13
CA PRO A 726 -1.87 40.01 9.00
C PRO A 726 -0.37 40.10 9.34
N ASN A 727 0.01 40.15 10.62
CA ASN A 727 1.42 40.22 11.02
C ASN A 727 2.12 38.88 10.79
N THR A 728 1.45 37.77 11.10
CA THR A 728 1.95 36.41 10.84
C THR A 728 1.98 36.09 9.35
N ALA A 729 0.95 36.50 8.59
CA ALA A 729 0.94 36.37 7.14
C ALA A 729 2.06 37.18 6.46
N ILE A 730 2.37 38.38 6.94
CA ILE A 730 3.45 39.24 6.40
C ILE A 730 4.84 38.71 6.76
N GLN A 731 5.04 38.16 7.97
CA GLN A 731 6.30 37.54 8.37
C GLN A 731 6.61 36.27 7.57
N LEU A 732 5.60 35.43 7.32
CA LEU A 732 5.74 34.21 6.50
C LEU A 732 6.02 34.55 5.03
N ASN A 733 5.37 35.59 4.48
CA ASN A 733 5.61 36.07 3.12
C ASN A 733 7.03 36.66 2.92
N GLN A 734 7.59 37.33 3.95
CA GLN A 734 8.96 37.87 3.88
C GLN A 734 10.07 36.84 4.15
N LEU A 735 9.77 35.73 4.84
CA LEU A 735 10.69 34.61 5.01
C LEU A 735 10.87 33.82 3.70
N ASP A 736 9.82 33.71 2.88
CA ASP A 736 9.91 33.13 1.53
C ASP A 736 10.88 33.92 0.61
N TYR A 737 10.99 35.24 0.82
CA TYR A 737 11.92 36.12 0.09
C TYR A 737 13.38 36.07 0.58
N ALA A 738 13.63 35.70 1.84
CA ALA A 738 14.96 35.72 2.46
C ALA A 738 15.76 34.40 2.27
N PHE A 739 15.10 33.30 1.92
CA PHE A 739 15.74 31.98 1.76
C PHE A 739 16.06 31.59 0.31
N GLN A 740 15.75 32.45 -0.67
CA GLN A 740 16.20 32.26 -2.05
C GLN A 740 17.69 32.57 -2.19
N LYS A 741 18.49 31.54 -2.52
CA LYS A 741 19.96 31.64 -2.68
C LYS A 741 20.47 32.68 -3.71
N PRO A 742 19.75 33.12 -4.76
CA PRO A 742 20.30 34.10 -5.71
C PRO A 742 20.36 35.55 -5.20
N PHE A 743 19.69 35.89 -4.09
CA PHE A 743 19.60 37.29 -3.63
C PHE A 743 20.74 37.77 -2.73
N LYS A 744 21.80 36.97 -2.57
CA LYS A 744 23.03 37.40 -1.88
C LYS A 744 24.06 38.09 -2.80
N ASP A 745 23.87 38.08 -4.12
CA ASP A 745 24.88 38.59 -5.07
C ASP A 745 24.31 39.52 -6.18
N THR A 746 23.42 40.45 -5.85
CA THR A 746 23.16 41.61 -6.73
C THR A 746 23.82 42.87 -6.17
N ASN A 747 24.98 43.18 -6.76
CA ASN A 747 25.73 44.43 -6.65
C ASN A 747 24.90 45.60 -7.24
N ASN A 748 23.94 46.11 -6.48
CA ASN A 748 23.40 47.44 -6.74
C ASN A 748 22.86 48.10 -5.48
N THR A 749 23.73 48.43 -4.54
CA THR A 749 23.60 49.67 -3.75
C THR A 749 25.00 50.26 -3.50
N LEU A 750 25.21 51.51 -3.91
CA LEU A 750 26.41 52.28 -3.55
C LEU A 750 26.48 52.40 -2.02
N ASP A 751 27.66 52.13 -1.46
CA ASP A 751 28.03 52.31 -0.05
C ASP A 751 27.21 51.53 1.00
N GLY A 752 26.69 50.36 0.63
CA GLY A 752 26.53 49.23 1.58
C GLY A 752 25.52 49.39 2.72
N LYS A 753 24.58 50.35 2.65
CA LYS A 753 23.45 50.47 3.59
C LYS A 753 22.20 51.08 2.94
N ILE A 754 21.44 50.31 2.15
CA ILE A 754 20.10 50.74 1.67
C ILE A 754 19.14 49.53 1.54
N ALA A 755 18.87 48.84 2.65
CA ALA A 755 17.75 47.90 2.74
C ALA A 755 17.08 47.99 4.13
N ASP A 756 17.88 47.98 5.21
CA ASP A 756 17.37 48.19 6.58
C ASP A 756 16.93 49.63 6.80
N ASP A 757 17.79 50.62 6.51
CA ASP A 757 17.41 52.04 6.64
C ASP A 757 16.21 52.37 5.73
N SER A 758 16.05 51.67 4.61
CA SER A 758 14.89 51.80 3.72
C SER A 758 13.62 51.16 4.29
N TYR A 759 13.72 50.03 5.00
CA TYR A 759 12.59 49.43 5.70
C TYR A 759 12.14 50.31 6.87
N HIS A 760 13.07 50.69 7.76
CA HIS A 760 12.75 51.57 8.88
C HIS A 760 12.22 52.92 8.37
N LYS A 761 12.83 53.48 7.31
CA LYS A 761 12.35 54.72 6.68
C LYS A 761 10.99 54.56 5.99
N MET A 762 10.71 53.42 5.36
CA MET A 762 9.41 53.15 4.72
C MET A 762 8.29 53.06 5.77
N ILE A 763 8.52 52.37 6.88
CA ILE A 763 7.58 52.31 8.01
C ILE A 763 7.42 53.71 8.63
N ASP A 764 8.50 54.45 8.84
CA ASP A 764 8.49 55.81 9.38
C ASP A 764 7.75 56.80 8.46
N ASP A 765 8.01 56.75 7.15
CA ASP A 765 7.40 57.64 6.16
C ASP A 765 5.92 57.28 5.92
N ALA A 766 5.54 56.00 5.97
CA ALA A 766 4.13 55.57 5.91
C ALA A 766 3.36 56.00 7.17
N HIS A 767 3.95 55.80 8.34
CA HIS A 767 3.40 56.29 9.61
C HIS A 767 3.27 57.82 9.62
N ALA A 768 4.35 58.55 9.28
CA ALA A 768 4.37 60.01 9.31
C ALA A 768 3.49 60.67 8.24
N SER A 769 3.30 60.02 7.08
CA SER A 769 2.40 60.51 6.04
C SER A 769 0.92 60.23 6.32
N GLY A 770 0.62 59.42 7.34
CA GLY A 770 -0.74 58.98 7.64
C GLY A 770 -1.37 58.16 6.52
N LYS A 771 -0.55 57.58 5.63
CA LYS A 771 -0.96 56.71 4.54
C LYS A 771 -0.37 55.35 4.80
N GLY A 772 -1.17 54.29 4.72
CA GLY A 772 -0.62 52.95 4.84
C GLY A 772 0.27 52.58 3.65
N LEU A 773 0.82 51.37 3.71
CA LEU A 773 1.79 50.87 2.76
C LEU A 773 1.08 50.28 1.54
N THR A 774 1.43 50.78 0.35
CA THR A 774 0.87 50.29 -0.93
C THR A 774 1.66 49.09 -1.44
N TYR A 775 0.98 47.99 -1.75
CA TYR A 775 1.58 46.76 -2.26
C TYR A 775 0.72 46.13 -3.37
N SER A 776 1.34 45.36 -4.27
CA SER A 776 0.67 44.80 -5.46
C SER A 776 -0.19 43.59 -5.08
N THR A 777 -1.43 43.53 -5.57
CA THR A 777 -2.37 42.40 -5.40
C THR A 777 -2.63 41.64 -6.72
N GLY A 778 -1.98 42.06 -7.80
CA GLY A 778 -2.01 41.45 -9.13
C GLY A 778 -1.25 42.32 -10.15
N PRO A 779 -1.18 41.92 -11.44
CA PRO A 779 -0.48 42.68 -12.48
C PRO A 779 -1.13 44.05 -12.69
N GLY A 780 -0.48 45.11 -12.19
CA GLY A 780 -0.95 46.49 -12.30
C GLY A 780 -2.01 46.90 -11.25
N THR A 781 -2.36 46.02 -10.31
CA THR A 781 -3.28 46.32 -9.20
C THR A 781 -2.52 46.36 -7.88
N THR A 782 -2.77 47.41 -7.09
CA THR A 782 -2.16 47.62 -5.77
C THR A 782 -3.21 47.90 -4.71
N ALA A 783 -3.09 47.30 -3.53
CA ALA A 783 -3.84 47.65 -2.33
C ALA A 783 -2.95 48.48 -1.38
N THR A 784 -3.55 49.25 -0.47
CA THR A 784 -2.81 50.05 0.51
C THR A 784 -3.33 49.73 1.90
N THR A 785 -2.44 49.46 2.86
CA THR A 785 -2.84 49.19 4.25
C THR A 785 -3.54 50.42 4.85
N PRO A 786 -4.23 50.28 6.00
CA PRO A 786 -4.57 51.43 6.83
C PRO A 786 -3.30 52.18 7.30
N PRO A 787 -3.41 53.46 7.72
CA PRO A 787 -2.30 54.21 8.29
C PRO A 787 -1.73 53.48 9.51
N LEU A 788 -0.40 53.33 9.56
CA LEU A 788 0.27 52.66 10.66
C LEU A 788 0.05 53.45 11.96
N SER A 789 -0.23 52.78 13.06
CA SER A 789 -0.25 53.40 14.39
C SER A 789 1.17 53.45 15.00
N ASP A 790 1.35 54.24 16.07
CA ASP A 790 2.63 54.33 16.78
C ASP A 790 3.08 52.96 17.34
N LEU A 791 2.12 52.08 17.66
CA LEU A 791 2.38 50.72 18.12
C LEU A 791 2.86 49.83 16.96
N ASP A 792 2.16 49.85 15.82
CA ASP A 792 2.53 49.05 14.63
C ASP A 792 3.92 49.42 14.13
N ARG A 793 4.23 50.73 14.06
CA ARG A 793 5.55 51.23 13.71
C ARG A 793 6.62 50.68 14.65
N ARG A 794 6.37 50.71 15.97
CA ARG A 794 7.33 50.28 16.99
C ARG A 794 7.56 48.76 16.94
N GLU A 795 6.52 47.96 16.79
CA GLU A 795 6.62 46.50 16.71
C GLU A 795 7.32 46.03 15.43
N LEU A 796 7.06 46.67 14.29
CA LEU A 796 7.72 46.35 13.02
C LEU A 796 9.23 46.65 13.07
N HIS A 797 9.64 47.72 13.75
CA HIS A 797 11.06 47.99 13.98
C HIS A 797 11.70 46.96 14.93
N LEU A 798 11.08 46.68 16.07
CA LEU A 798 11.60 45.74 17.06
C LEU A 798 11.72 44.32 16.49
N THR A 799 10.75 43.90 15.69
CA THR A 799 10.76 42.59 15.01
C THR A 799 11.89 42.53 13.99
N ARG A 800 12.10 43.60 13.21
CA ARG A 800 13.20 43.67 12.23
C ARG A 800 14.57 43.63 12.91
N ASP A 801 14.73 44.31 14.04
CA ASP A 801 15.94 44.30 14.84
C ASP A 801 16.17 42.93 15.52
N ALA A 802 15.13 42.29 16.07
CA ALA A 802 15.22 40.96 16.68
C ALA A 802 15.56 39.85 15.66
N VAL A 803 15.04 39.95 14.43
CA VAL A 803 15.41 39.04 13.33
C VAL A 803 16.84 39.26 12.86
N ARG A 804 17.36 40.49 12.94
CA ARG A 804 18.76 40.80 12.64
C ARG A 804 19.70 40.28 13.72
N ASP A 805 19.34 40.46 14.99
CA ASP A 805 20.26 40.29 16.13
C ASP A 805 20.06 38.95 16.86
N GLY A 806 18.96 38.24 16.62
CA GLY A 806 18.71 36.86 17.07
C GLY A 806 18.13 36.69 18.48
N GLU A 807 17.69 37.77 19.14
CA GLU A 807 17.13 37.73 20.50
C GLU A 807 15.70 38.31 20.54
N TRP A 808 14.73 37.55 21.08
CA TRP A 808 13.32 37.96 21.24
C TRP A 808 12.98 38.31 22.71
N PRO A 809 12.12 39.30 23.02
CA PRO A 809 11.88 39.77 24.40
C PRO A 809 10.98 38.86 25.28
N ASP A 810 11.32 38.77 26.58
CA ASP A 810 10.89 37.81 27.61
C ASP A 810 9.40 37.79 28.10
N GLN A 811 8.40 38.32 27.39
CA GLN A 811 7.05 38.55 27.97
C GLN A 811 5.93 37.52 27.71
N VAL A 812 6.17 36.34 27.13
CA VAL A 812 5.10 35.33 26.89
C VAL A 812 5.35 34.06 27.73
N LYS A 813 4.71 33.98 28.91
CA LYS A 813 4.65 32.78 29.78
C LYS A 813 3.21 32.26 29.94
N ARG A 814 2.62 31.77 28.85
CA ARG A 814 1.49 30.80 28.89
C ARG A 814 1.98 29.48 28.31
N SER A 815 1.56 28.36 28.88
CA SER A 815 1.98 27.04 28.38
C SER A 815 1.05 26.58 27.26
N TYR A 816 1.63 25.94 26.25
CA TYR A 816 0.94 25.41 25.07
C TYR A 816 -0.23 24.46 25.41
N ASP A 817 -0.13 23.75 26.55
CA ASP A 817 -1.15 22.80 27.00
C ASP A 817 -2.42 23.49 27.55
N ASP A 818 -2.28 24.70 28.09
CA ASP A 818 -3.41 25.48 28.61
C ASP A 818 -4.26 26.05 27.46
N ASP A 819 -3.61 26.48 26.38
CA ASP A 819 -4.30 27.02 25.20
C ASP A 819 -4.99 25.90 24.37
N LEU A 820 -4.43 24.69 24.33
CA LEU A 820 -5.06 23.52 23.70
C LEU A 820 -6.33 23.04 24.42
N LYS A 821 -6.34 23.11 25.75
CA LYS A 821 -7.48 22.69 26.56
C LYS A 821 -8.68 23.64 26.40
N ASP A 822 -8.42 24.95 26.36
CA ASP A 822 -9.47 25.96 26.15
C ASP A 822 -10.09 25.85 24.74
N ILE A 823 -9.29 25.50 23.71
CA ILE A 823 -9.79 25.25 22.34
C ILE A 823 -10.62 23.96 22.28
N HIS A 824 -10.18 22.89 22.96
CA HIS A 824 -10.90 21.63 23.04
C HIS A 824 -12.28 21.80 23.70
N ASP A 825 -12.32 22.47 24.87
CA ASP A 825 -13.55 22.69 25.64
C ASP A 825 -14.53 23.67 24.94
N ALA A 826 -14.01 24.57 24.08
CA ALA A 826 -14.83 25.53 23.32
C ALA A 826 -15.36 24.98 21.97
N THR A 827 -14.69 23.98 21.38
CA THR A 827 -14.94 23.55 19.99
C THR A 827 -15.59 22.17 19.89
N TYR A 828 -15.32 21.26 20.83
CA TYR A 828 -15.77 19.87 20.74
C TYR A 828 -16.46 19.44 22.03
N LYS A 829 -17.72 19.02 21.93
CA LYS A 829 -18.40 18.35 23.04
C LYS A 829 -18.15 16.85 22.92
N THR A 830 -17.63 16.23 23.97
CA THR A 830 -17.51 14.76 24.04
C THR A 830 -18.90 14.14 23.81
N PRO A 831 -19.07 13.22 22.84
CA PRO A 831 -20.37 12.62 22.55
C PRO A 831 -20.92 11.90 23.78
N THR A 832 -22.15 12.23 24.14
CA THR A 832 -22.84 11.62 25.27
C THR A 832 -23.53 10.33 24.85
N LYS A 833 -23.91 9.49 25.82
CA LYS A 833 -24.73 8.30 25.57
C LYS A 833 -26.00 8.61 24.76
N GLU A 834 -26.60 9.78 24.97
CA GLU A 834 -27.77 10.24 24.20
C GLU A 834 -27.47 10.58 22.74
N ASP A 835 -26.23 10.98 22.42
CA ASP A 835 -25.81 11.22 21.04
C ASP A 835 -25.63 9.89 20.29
N TRP A 836 -25.15 8.86 20.99
CA TRP A 836 -25.10 7.47 20.50
C TRP A 836 -26.50 6.88 20.31
N ASP A 837 -27.40 7.08 21.28
CA ASP A 837 -28.77 6.58 21.22
C ASP A 837 -29.61 7.24 20.08
N LYS A 838 -29.31 8.51 19.73
CA LYS A 838 -29.94 9.21 18.58
C LYS A 838 -29.43 8.68 17.23
N LEU A 839 -28.16 8.30 17.16
CA LEU A 839 -27.57 7.69 15.98
C LEU A 839 -28.17 6.30 15.74
N ASP A 840 -28.33 5.51 16.79
CA ASP A 840 -28.98 4.19 16.76
C ASP A 840 -30.46 4.25 16.37
N ALA A 841 -31.12 5.40 16.53
CA ALA A 841 -32.52 5.63 16.16
C ALA A 841 -32.72 6.12 14.70
N GLY A 842 -31.66 6.22 13.89
CA GLY A 842 -31.76 6.60 12.47
C GLY A 842 -32.01 8.09 12.19
N GLY A 843 -31.74 8.97 13.16
CA GLY A 843 -31.89 10.42 13.00
C GLY A 843 -30.69 11.06 12.31
N PHE A 844 -30.65 11.03 10.97
CA PHE A 844 -29.66 11.78 10.19
C PHE A 844 -30.07 13.26 10.11
N GLY A 845 -29.69 14.05 11.10
CA GLY A 845 -29.78 15.51 11.07
C GLY A 845 -28.44 16.13 11.48
N PRO A 846 -28.06 17.31 10.95
CA PRO A 846 -26.83 17.98 11.35
C PRO A 846 -26.85 18.27 12.86
N LEU A 847 -25.74 17.98 13.53
CA LEU A 847 -25.53 18.25 14.94
C LEU A 847 -25.82 19.73 15.23
N ASP A 848 -26.68 20.00 16.21
CA ASP A 848 -26.96 21.37 16.68
C ASP A 848 -25.68 21.93 17.30
N THR A 849 -25.00 22.80 16.54
CA THR A 849 -23.73 23.42 16.93
C THR A 849 -23.90 24.57 17.94
N GLY A 850 -25.09 24.78 18.50
CA GLY A 850 -25.28 25.68 19.65
C GLY A 850 -24.90 27.14 19.39
N LYS A 851 -24.98 27.62 18.14
CA LYS A 851 -24.81 29.05 17.84
C LYS A 851 -25.97 29.84 18.46
N LYS A 852 -25.70 30.63 19.49
CA LYS A 852 -26.63 31.66 19.98
C LYS A 852 -26.98 32.60 18.82
N LYS A 853 -28.28 32.69 18.51
CA LYS A 853 -28.85 33.70 17.59
C LYS A 853 -28.40 35.10 18.00
N ASP A 854 -27.88 35.86 17.05
CA ASP A 854 -27.72 37.31 17.13
C ASP A 854 -29.11 37.95 17.22
N PRO A 855 -29.45 38.71 18.28
CA PRO A 855 -30.77 39.29 18.47
C PRO A 855 -31.11 40.45 17.52
N ASN A 856 -30.24 40.82 16.57
CA ASN A 856 -30.42 41.99 15.69
C ASN A 856 -30.54 41.72 14.18
N ALA A 857 -30.71 40.48 13.72
CA ALA A 857 -31.00 40.23 12.31
C ALA A 857 -32.50 40.43 12.02
N MET A 858 -32.85 41.52 11.32
CA MET A 858 -34.19 41.77 10.78
C MET A 858 -34.54 40.75 9.69
N ASP A 859 -35.71 40.15 9.82
CA ASP A 859 -36.39 39.35 8.80
C ASP A 859 -36.65 40.17 7.52
N THR A 860 -36.29 39.60 6.37
CA THR A 860 -37.05 39.80 5.12
C THR A 860 -37.10 38.45 4.39
N ASP A 861 -38.33 38.01 4.15
CA ASP A 861 -38.82 36.72 3.62
C ASP A 861 -38.05 36.09 2.45
#